data_AF-A0A223S8V4-F1
#
_entry.id   AF-A0A223S8V4-F1
#
_cell.length_a   1.000
_cell.length_b   1.000
_cell.length_c   1.000
_cell.angle_alpha   90.00
_cell.angle_beta   90.00
_cell.angle_gamma   90.00
#
_symmetry.space_group_name_H-M   'P 1'
#
loop_
_entity.id
_entity.type
_entity.pdbx_description
1 polymer ?
#
loop_
_entity_poly.entity_id
_entity_poly.type
_entity_poly.pdbx_seq_one_letter_code
_entity_poly.pdbx_strand_id
1 'polypeptide(L)'
;MNAISPICLTDLAPALRWSNPADVSPVLRHARLVDGWWRSLPLPRVLDIAGPTWLSHCLARLATEQWAYLELGDFLPTLRECPLDIDDIAEPVRGAVLATAGSWDQLVSSTPETMAGWFPHGDCGIVDVVSTVSWQALQPFTDGAARTPAPSPALVIEAVRAISNWMPAAAPEHVHNALSYLALATGADCAGDPAAAPDHDAPQSPASRAIRTLRALRAQRSEEESKKSVAEQPAQTAASLSGKLAKRRNALLGRDGSRRPTLNPPKEACETGPDSGHGTPELGTHPLVDLLEDLFRGWGDLERTVAAERLFAADPVSIRLLADQVRVEIAEIRNAQRSVEERLLQWLGSPAGAPVTKHLRDLSEKLGTATTIDHLISAHPDHPAEVPTLRTPLWRVVITLFTDRRLHNGWLVTEDPQRLRWQTREMLGDAPSLTEAGIRLGRLGIRQQSLRAWLLSTPGVTIRDGQVLVDPATPMEPPPQAAGGHAGMHQAGDGSTTTNGLPIRRRPGQPHAEERPAAEAEPLPGVETSPRCFRAPDGRWWHRVDVTGDHLNGAPVTVPPGYATHLGLRPGRLLCLTAPGADLLVLVWRDQPAFDSLRPLLRRLSAQPGDRVFMTVNGDRLDARRLPAADLSDHTPTSRALHLIGYTAPATTEDAMKIIAHRISPEGDEVPAEPQALLERLAKRGDDDIVSELGPGLYAVN
;
A
#
# COMPACT_ATOMS: atom_id res chain seq x y z
N MET A 1 25.55 -10.74 15.10
CA MET A 1 24.94 -12.03 14.69
C MET A 1 23.77 -12.31 15.61
N ASN A 2 22.55 -12.24 15.07
CA ASN A 2 21.30 -12.89 15.50
C ASN A 2 20.25 -12.47 14.46
N ALA A 3 20.34 -13.06 13.26
CA ALA A 3 19.33 -12.86 12.25
C ALA A 3 18.05 -13.53 12.74
N ILE A 4 17.04 -12.75 13.11
CA ILE A 4 15.69 -13.29 13.31
C ILE A 4 15.23 -13.69 11.91
N SER A 5 15.23 -15.00 11.65
CA SER A 5 14.70 -15.54 10.41
C SER A 5 13.25 -15.06 10.24
N PRO A 6 12.88 -14.51 9.08
CA PRO A 6 11.49 -14.14 8.84
C PRO A 6 10.61 -15.39 8.92
N ILE A 7 9.47 -15.29 9.61
CA ILE A 7 8.51 -16.39 9.79
C ILE A 7 8.09 -16.90 8.40
N CYS A 8 8.41 -18.16 8.14
CA CYS A 8 8.03 -18.89 6.93
C CYS A 8 6.81 -19.78 7.21
N LEU A 9 6.25 -20.40 6.17
CA LEU A 9 5.08 -21.28 6.36
C LEU A 9 5.38 -22.47 7.28
N THR A 10 6.61 -23.01 7.26
CA THR A 10 7.01 -24.08 8.18
C THR A 10 7.05 -23.66 9.65
N ASP A 11 7.15 -22.37 9.94
CA ASP A 11 7.12 -21.87 11.32
C ASP A 11 5.67 -21.72 11.80
N LEU A 12 4.73 -21.46 10.88
CA LEU A 12 3.29 -21.43 11.16
C LEU A 12 2.68 -22.84 11.24
N ALA A 13 3.09 -23.75 10.36
CA ALA A 13 2.66 -25.14 10.30
C ALA A 13 3.87 -26.08 10.43
N PRO A 14 4.31 -26.40 11.67
CA PRO A 14 5.56 -27.14 11.93
C PRO A 14 5.61 -28.52 11.26
N ALA A 15 4.46 -29.16 11.05
CA ALA A 15 4.35 -30.44 10.35
C ALA A 15 5.00 -30.42 8.95
N LEU A 16 5.03 -29.25 8.29
CA LEU A 16 5.65 -29.08 6.96
C LEU A 16 7.18 -29.19 6.99
N ARG A 17 7.83 -28.96 8.13
CA ARG A 17 9.30 -28.99 8.24
C ARG A 17 9.88 -30.36 7.91
N TRP A 18 9.18 -31.42 8.30
CA TRP A 18 9.60 -32.82 8.10
C TRP A 18 8.86 -33.52 6.96
N SER A 19 8.05 -32.78 6.21
CA SER A 19 7.32 -33.30 5.04
C SER A 19 8.26 -33.55 3.85
N ASN A 20 7.93 -34.56 3.06
CA ASN A 20 8.56 -34.78 1.77
C ASN A 20 8.03 -33.74 0.76
N PRO A 21 8.89 -32.94 0.11
CA PRO A 21 8.47 -31.93 -0.85
C PRO A 21 7.56 -32.47 -1.97
N ALA A 22 7.71 -33.73 -2.37
CA ALA A 22 6.89 -34.33 -3.43
C ALA A 22 5.40 -34.44 -3.06
N ASP A 23 5.08 -34.61 -1.77
CA ASP A 23 3.70 -34.81 -1.29
C ASP A 23 2.99 -33.47 -1.03
N VAL A 24 3.77 -32.41 -0.78
CA VAL A 24 3.27 -31.07 -0.43
C VAL A 24 3.27 -30.12 -1.63
N SER A 25 4.25 -30.26 -2.53
CA SER A 25 4.40 -29.40 -3.71
C SER A 25 3.16 -29.36 -4.60
N PRO A 26 2.40 -30.45 -4.84
CA PRO A 26 1.19 -30.39 -5.66
C PRO A 26 0.10 -29.47 -5.08
N VAL A 27 0.05 -29.30 -3.76
CA VAL A 27 -0.94 -28.46 -3.08
C VAL A 27 -0.44 -27.03 -2.91
N LEU A 28 0.86 -26.82 -2.65
CA LEU A 28 1.46 -25.49 -2.45
C LEU A 28 2.04 -24.83 -3.72
N ARG A 29 1.86 -25.44 -4.89
CA ARG A 29 2.35 -24.86 -6.15
C ARG A 29 1.54 -23.63 -6.52
N HIS A 30 2.24 -22.55 -6.86
CA HIS A 30 1.63 -21.31 -7.33
C HIS A 30 2.50 -20.70 -8.42
N ALA A 31 1.89 -20.23 -9.51
CA ALA A 31 2.62 -19.77 -10.70
C ALA A 31 3.59 -18.60 -10.45
N ARG A 32 3.35 -17.83 -9.38
CA ARG A 32 4.15 -16.65 -9.00
C ARG A 32 5.11 -16.88 -7.82
N LEU A 33 5.16 -18.09 -7.26
CA LEU A 33 6.03 -18.43 -6.14
C LEU A 33 7.11 -19.42 -6.61
N VAL A 34 8.30 -19.35 -6.00
CA VAL A 34 9.40 -20.27 -6.28
C VAL A 34 9.13 -21.65 -5.68
N ASP A 35 9.71 -22.71 -6.24
CA ASP A 35 9.58 -24.04 -5.67
C ASP A 35 10.16 -24.12 -4.24
N GLY A 36 9.49 -24.86 -3.35
CA GLY A 36 9.94 -25.00 -1.97
C GLY A 36 9.80 -23.74 -1.11
N TRP A 37 9.08 -22.71 -1.59
CA TRP A 37 8.92 -21.42 -0.92
C TRP A 37 8.49 -21.50 0.54
N TRP A 38 7.74 -22.53 0.93
CA TRP A 38 7.23 -22.71 2.30
C TRP A 38 8.33 -22.78 3.37
N ARG A 39 9.59 -23.01 2.95
CA ARG A 39 10.78 -23.05 3.82
C ARG A 39 11.63 -21.77 3.78
N SER A 40 11.41 -20.88 2.81
CA SER A 40 12.37 -19.81 2.48
C SER A 40 11.74 -18.43 2.29
N LEU A 41 10.45 -18.33 1.94
CA LEU A 41 9.77 -17.06 1.74
C LEU A 41 9.06 -16.59 3.01
N PRO A 42 9.23 -15.30 3.39
CA PRO A 42 8.47 -14.69 4.48
C PRO A 42 6.97 -14.76 4.23
N LEU A 43 6.21 -15.17 5.24
CA LEU A 43 4.76 -15.36 5.15
C LEU A 43 4.01 -14.09 4.67
N PRO A 44 4.31 -12.86 5.13
CA PRO A 44 3.65 -11.65 4.60
C PRO A 44 3.84 -11.48 3.08
N ARG A 45 5.03 -11.83 2.57
CA ARG A 45 5.32 -11.73 1.13
C ARG A 45 4.54 -12.75 0.31
N VAL A 46 4.31 -13.94 0.87
CA VAL A 46 3.47 -14.97 0.25
C VAL A 46 2.02 -14.50 0.19
N LEU A 47 1.53 -13.89 1.27
CA LEU A 47 0.18 -13.35 1.35
C LEU A 47 -0.05 -12.22 0.34
N ASP A 48 0.92 -11.33 0.12
CA ASP A 48 0.86 -10.30 -0.94
C ASP A 48 0.78 -10.89 -2.35
N ILE A 49 1.49 -12.00 -2.59
CA ILE A 49 1.62 -12.58 -3.93
C ILE A 49 0.45 -13.50 -4.27
N ALA A 50 0.09 -14.42 -3.37
CA ALA A 50 -0.88 -15.48 -3.62
C ALA A 50 -2.25 -15.22 -2.98
N GLY A 51 -2.31 -14.31 -2.00
CA GLY A 51 -3.52 -13.98 -1.26
C GLY A 51 -3.77 -14.92 -0.07
N PRO A 52 -4.38 -14.40 1.01
CA PRO A 52 -4.72 -15.19 2.20
C PRO A 52 -5.78 -16.27 1.93
N THR A 53 -6.63 -16.09 0.92
CA THR A 53 -7.76 -17.00 0.57
C THR A 53 -7.23 -18.30 -0.02
N TRP A 54 -6.28 -18.16 -0.94
CA TRP A 54 -5.59 -19.29 -1.54
C TRP A 54 -4.79 -20.07 -0.50
N LEU A 55 -4.02 -19.38 0.36
CA LEU A 55 -3.15 -20.05 1.32
C LEU A 55 -3.94 -20.80 2.40
N SER A 56 -5.03 -20.21 2.91
CA SER A 56 -5.89 -20.90 3.89
C SER A 56 -6.58 -22.13 3.30
N HIS A 57 -6.98 -22.09 2.03
CA HIS A 57 -7.50 -23.26 1.32
C HIS A 57 -6.43 -24.35 1.14
N CYS A 58 -5.19 -23.98 0.79
CA CYS A 58 -4.09 -24.93 0.66
C CYS A 58 -3.72 -25.59 2.00
N LEU A 59 -3.68 -24.80 3.09
CA LEU A 59 -3.48 -25.33 4.45
C LEU A 59 -4.59 -26.29 4.85
N ALA A 60 -5.85 -25.99 4.50
CA ALA A 60 -6.96 -26.89 4.76
C ALA A 60 -6.82 -28.21 4.00
N ARG A 61 -6.48 -28.16 2.72
CA ARG A 61 -6.22 -29.37 1.91
C ARG A 61 -5.09 -30.20 2.48
N LEU A 62 -3.99 -29.57 2.88
CA LEU A 62 -2.86 -30.25 3.51
C LEU A 62 -3.27 -30.92 4.83
N ALA A 63 -3.98 -30.21 5.70
CA ALA A 63 -4.49 -30.77 6.96
C ALA A 63 -5.39 -31.99 6.70
N THR A 64 -6.27 -31.93 5.70
CA THR A 64 -7.22 -33.02 5.39
C THR A 64 -6.62 -34.19 4.60
N GLU A 65 -5.66 -33.93 3.71
CA GLU A 65 -5.11 -34.94 2.78
C GLU A 65 -3.86 -35.62 3.34
N GLN A 66 -3.03 -34.90 4.10
CA GLN A 66 -1.71 -35.37 4.55
C GLN A 66 -1.60 -35.53 6.07
N TRP A 67 -2.37 -34.76 6.85
CA TRP A 67 -2.32 -34.76 8.33
C TRP A 67 -3.68 -34.93 9.00
N ALA A 68 -4.57 -35.74 8.42
CA ALA A 68 -5.95 -35.87 8.90
C ALA A 68 -6.08 -36.37 10.35
N TYR A 69 -5.04 -37.04 10.86
CA TYR A 69 -4.96 -37.58 12.22
C TYR A 69 -4.47 -36.56 13.26
N LEU A 70 -3.98 -35.38 12.84
CA LEU A 70 -3.43 -34.36 13.73
C LEU A 70 -4.51 -33.36 14.13
N GLU A 71 -4.51 -32.90 15.39
CA GLU A 71 -5.43 -31.83 15.83
C GLU A 71 -5.11 -30.52 15.08
N LEU A 72 -6.13 -29.70 14.81
CA LEU A 72 -5.93 -28.42 14.13
C LEU A 72 -4.99 -27.50 14.91
N GLY A 73 -5.09 -27.48 16.23
CA GLY A 73 -4.20 -26.73 17.12
C GLY A 73 -2.77 -27.28 17.21
N ASP A 74 -2.50 -28.49 16.72
CA ASP A 74 -1.15 -29.03 16.60
C ASP A 74 -0.59 -28.80 15.19
N PHE A 75 -1.46 -28.84 14.18
CA PHE A 75 -1.12 -28.49 12.80
C PHE A 75 -0.79 -27.00 12.66
N LEU A 76 -1.57 -26.13 13.32
CA LEU A 76 -1.42 -24.68 13.37
C LEU A 76 -1.42 -24.19 14.84
N PRO A 77 -0.27 -24.20 15.53
CA PRO A 77 -0.18 -23.87 16.96
C PRO A 77 -0.72 -22.49 17.35
N THR A 78 -0.67 -21.53 16.43
CA THR A 78 -1.17 -20.16 16.66
C THR A 78 -2.67 -20.09 16.93
N LEU A 79 -3.44 -21.12 16.54
CA LEU A 79 -4.87 -21.19 16.82
C LEU A 79 -5.20 -21.30 18.31
N ARG A 80 -4.29 -21.88 19.11
CA ARG A 80 -4.47 -22.03 20.57
C ARG A 80 -4.43 -20.69 21.30
N GLU A 81 -3.75 -19.70 20.71
CA GLU A 81 -3.61 -18.33 21.25
C GLU A 81 -4.57 -17.33 20.60
N CYS A 82 -5.45 -17.80 19.71
CA CYS A 82 -6.39 -16.96 18.97
C CYS A 82 -7.80 -17.15 19.52
N PRO A 83 -8.25 -16.32 20.49
CA PRO A 83 -9.63 -16.36 20.97
C PRO A 83 -10.55 -15.84 19.86
N LEU A 84 -11.42 -16.70 19.34
CA LEU A 84 -12.42 -16.33 18.35
C LEU A 84 -13.81 -16.69 18.86
N ASP A 85 -14.73 -15.72 18.81
CA ASP A 85 -16.14 -16.00 19.00
C ASP A 85 -16.71 -16.69 17.74
N ILE A 86 -17.48 -17.76 17.92
CA ILE A 86 -18.10 -18.48 16.80
C ILE A 86 -19.09 -17.56 16.06
N ASP A 87 -19.68 -16.59 16.74
CA ASP A 87 -20.62 -15.64 16.13
C ASP A 87 -19.96 -14.76 15.05
N ASP A 88 -18.64 -14.56 15.13
CA ASP A 88 -17.85 -13.83 14.12
C ASP A 88 -17.58 -14.65 12.85
N ILE A 89 -17.89 -15.95 12.85
CA ILE A 89 -17.79 -16.82 11.67
C ILE A 89 -19.00 -16.59 10.75
N ALA A 90 -18.77 -16.51 9.44
CA ALA A 90 -19.84 -16.38 8.46
C ALA A 90 -20.60 -17.70 8.24
N GLU A 91 -21.89 -17.61 7.85
CA GLU A 91 -22.62 -18.77 7.31
C GLU A 91 -22.02 -19.21 5.95
N PRO A 92 -22.08 -20.51 5.60
CA PRO A 92 -22.72 -21.62 6.31
C PRO A 92 -21.82 -22.33 7.35
N VAL A 93 -20.58 -21.87 7.53
CA VAL A 93 -19.59 -22.53 8.41
C VAL A 93 -20.01 -22.40 9.87
N ARG A 94 -20.50 -21.24 10.28
CA ARG A 94 -20.97 -21.02 11.66
C ARG A 94 -22.05 -22.02 12.07
N GLY A 95 -23.11 -22.17 11.28
CA GLY A 95 -24.17 -23.16 11.57
C GLY A 95 -23.64 -24.59 11.63
N ALA A 96 -22.69 -24.94 10.76
CA ALA A 96 -22.06 -26.25 10.74
C ALA A 96 -21.21 -26.52 12.00
N VAL A 97 -20.43 -25.54 12.46
CA VAL A 97 -19.62 -25.62 13.68
C VAL A 97 -20.51 -25.67 14.93
N LEU A 98 -21.55 -24.84 15.02
CA LEU A 98 -22.49 -24.83 16.16
C LEU A 98 -23.26 -26.16 16.29
N ALA A 99 -23.61 -26.80 15.17
CA ALA A 99 -24.29 -28.08 15.18
C ALA A 99 -23.40 -29.27 15.57
N THR A 100 -22.08 -29.09 15.60
CA THR A 100 -21.10 -30.20 15.71
C THR A 100 -20.12 -29.95 16.86
N ALA A 101 -19.06 -29.18 16.62
CA ALA A 101 -18.04 -28.85 17.63
C ALA A 101 -18.59 -27.99 18.77
N GLY A 102 -19.60 -27.15 18.52
CA GLY A 102 -20.27 -26.33 19.54
C GLY A 102 -19.45 -25.16 20.11
N SER A 103 -18.11 -25.29 20.21
CA SER A 103 -17.18 -24.25 20.67
C SER A 103 -15.92 -24.18 19.80
N TRP A 104 -15.23 -23.03 19.84
CA TRP A 104 -13.96 -22.82 19.14
C TRP A 104 -12.86 -23.76 19.69
N ASP A 105 -12.78 -23.91 21.01
CA ASP A 105 -11.77 -24.76 21.65
C ASP A 105 -11.94 -26.23 21.26
N GLN A 106 -13.18 -26.72 21.16
CA GLN A 106 -13.47 -28.08 20.71
C GLN A 106 -13.16 -28.25 19.22
N LEU A 107 -13.36 -27.22 18.41
CA LEU A 107 -12.99 -27.21 16.99
C LEU A 107 -11.46 -27.29 16.79
N VAL A 108 -10.69 -26.48 17.54
CA VAL A 108 -9.22 -26.46 17.47
C VAL A 108 -8.61 -27.77 17.99
N SER A 109 -9.24 -28.40 18.99
CA SER A 109 -8.80 -29.67 19.59
C SER A 109 -9.32 -30.92 18.86
N SER A 110 -9.91 -30.76 17.67
CA SER A 110 -10.42 -31.87 16.86
C SER A 110 -9.52 -32.18 15.68
N THR A 111 -9.46 -33.46 15.30
CA THR A 111 -8.74 -33.92 14.11
C THR A 111 -9.62 -33.84 12.86
N PRO A 112 -9.08 -33.52 11.67
CA PRO A 112 -9.85 -33.58 10.43
C PRO A 112 -10.57 -34.91 10.21
N GLU A 113 -9.98 -36.05 10.59
CA GLU A 113 -10.63 -37.35 10.50
C GLU A 113 -11.92 -37.43 11.33
N THR A 114 -11.91 -36.85 12.55
CA THR A 114 -13.10 -36.76 13.40
C THR A 114 -14.14 -35.82 12.78
N MET A 115 -13.68 -34.68 12.23
CA MET A 115 -14.52 -33.68 11.58
C MET A 115 -15.21 -34.22 10.31
N ALA A 116 -14.61 -35.18 9.62
CA ALA A 116 -15.21 -35.79 8.44
C ALA A 116 -16.54 -36.49 8.77
N GLY A 117 -16.69 -37.00 10.00
CA GLY A 117 -17.93 -37.60 10.50
C GLY A 117 -19.03 -36.60 10.87
N TRP A 118 -18.70 -35.32 11.00
CA TRP A 118 -19.63 -34.27 11.43
C TRP A 118 -20.54 -33.77 10.30
N PHE A 119 -20.12 -33.96 9.04
CA PHE A 119 -20.80 -33.40 7.86
C PHE A 119 -21.29 -34.47 6.88
N PRO A 120 -22.12 -35.44 7.30
CA PRO A 120 -22.53 -36.54 6.42
C PRO A 120 -23.38 -36.09 5.22
N HIS A 121 -24.14 -34.98 5.33
CA HIS A 121 -25.06 -34.47 4.30
C HIS A 121 -25.16 -32.92 4.20
N GLY A 122 -24.15 -32.18 4.65
CA GLY A 122 -24.20 -30.71 4.77
C GLY A 122 -23.90 -29.92 3.48
N ASP A 123 -24.33 -28.66 3.44
CA ASP A 123 -23.96 -27.65 2.43
C ASP A 123 -22.53 -27.08 2.63
N CYS A 124 -21.85 -27.53 3.69
CA CYS A 124 -20.50 -27.13 4.11
C CYS A 124 -19.68 -28.40 4.38
N GLY A 125 -18.52 -28.51 3.71
CA GLY A 125 -17.61 -29.64 3.84
C GLY A 125 -16.49 -29.37 4.85
N ILE A 126 -15.74 -30.43 5.16
CA ILE A 126 -14.59 -30.33 6.08
C ILE A 126 -13.56 -29.29 5.65
N VAL A 127 -13.27 -29.18 4.34
CA VAL A 127 -12.29 -28.22 3.80
C VAL A 127 -12.77 -26.77 4.01
N ASP A 128 -14.08 -26.52 4.01
CA ASP A 128 -14.66 -25.19 4.24
C ASP A 128 -14.46 -24.74 5.68
N VAL A 129 -14.70 -25.66 6.62
CA VAL A 129 -14.48 -25.41 8.05
C VAL A 129 -12.98 -25.21 8.33
N VAL A 130 -12.13 -26.13 7.88
CA VAL A 130 -10.68 -26.05 8.15
C VAL A 130 -10.05 -24.85 7.46
N SER A 131 -10.52 -24.44 6.27
CA SER A 131 -10.01 -23.22 5.59
C SER A 131 -10.40 -21.94 6.32
N THR A 132 -11.58 -21.91 6.95
CA THR A 132 -12.02 -20.78 7.78
C THR A 132 -11.18 -20.69 9.05
N VAL A 133 -10.87 -21.82 9.69
CA VAL A 133 -9.98 -21.87 10.85
C VAL A 133 -8.55 -21.45 10.45
N SER A 134 -8.03 -21.98 9.34
CA SER A 134 -6.69 -21.66 8.82
C SER A 134 -6.54 -20.18 8.48
N TRP A 135 -7.61 -19.53 8.01
CA TRP A 135 -7.64 -18.09 7.77
C TRP A 135 -7.36 -17.28 9.05
N GLN A 136 -7.91 -17.72 10.19
CA GLN A 136 -7.68 -17.03 11.48
C GLN A 136 -6.21 -17.09 11.91
N ALA A 137 -5.53 -18.21 11.65
CA ALA A 137 -4.09 -18.33 11.86
C ALA A 137 -3.26 -17.38 10.98
N LEU A 138 -3.80 -16.94 9.84
CA LEU A 138 -3.13 -16.04 8.89
C LEU A 138 -3.42 -14.55 9.15
N GLN A 139 -4.52 -14.22 9.84
CA GLN A 139 -4.93 -12.83 10.14
C GLN A 139 -3.82 -11.93 10.71
N PRO A 140 -2.97 -12.37 11.67
CA PRO A 140 -1.89 -11.55 12.21
C PRO A 140 -0.85 -11.10 11.19
N PHE A 141 -0.79 -11.77 10.04
CA PHE A 141 0.14 -11.50 8.94
C PHE A 141 -0.50 -10.73 7.78
N THR A 142 -1.76 -10.31 7.92
CA THR A 142 -2.49 -9.51 6.94
C THR A 142 -2.63 -8.06 7.39
N ASP A 143 -2.54 -7.11 6.45
CA ASP A 143 -2.66 -5.67 6.71
C ASP A 143 -4.12 -5.27 7.01
N GLY A 144 -4.65 -5.66 8.17
CA GLY A 144 -5.82 -5.08 8.85
C GLY A 144 -7.16 -4.96 8.10
N ALA A 145 -7.25 -5.36 6.83
CA ALA A 145 -8.34 -5.04 5.92
C ALA A 145 -9.53 -6.03 5.97
N ALA A 146 -9.42 -7.11 6.74
CA ALA A 146 -10.40 -8.21 6.74
C ALA A 146 -10.97 -8.47 8.14
N ARG A 147 -11.76 -7.53 8.67
CA ARG A 147 -12.59 -7.73 9.88
C ARG A 147 -14.07 -7.96 9.58
N THR A 148 -14.47 -8.04 8.31
CA THR A 148 -15.81 -8.48 7.93
C THR A 148 -15.86 -10.01 7.86
N PRO A 149 -16.96 -10.67 8.28
CA PRO A 149 -17.12 -12.11 8.13
C PRO A 149 -17.14 -12.46 6.64
N ALA A 150 -15.99 -12.85 6.10
CA ALA A 150 -15.91 -13.34 4.73
C ALA A 150 -16.47 -14.77 4.68
N PRO A 151 -17.22 -15.15 3.62
CA PRO A 151 -17.55 -16.55 3.38
C PRO A 151 -16.26 -17.38 3.33
N SER A 152 -16.34 -18.66 3.72
CA SER A 152 -15.15 -19.50 3.86
C SER A 152 -14.25 -19.44 2.61
N PRO A 153 -12.93 -19.33 2.76
CA PRO A 153 -12.01 -19.24 1.64
C PRO A 153 -12.17 -20.36 0.60
N ALA A 154 -12.42 -21.60 1.04
CA ALA A 154 -12.67 -22.72 0.14
C ALA A 154 -13.97 -22.56 -0.67
N LEU A 155 -15.11 -22.20 -0.05
CA LEU A 155 -16.35 -21.89 -0.77
C LEU A 155 -16.19 -20.74 -1.78
N VAL A 156 -15.38 -19.72 -1.46
CA VAL A 156 -15.12 -18.61 -2.41
C VAL A 156 -14.37 -19.12 -3.64
N ILE A 157 -13.32 -19.92 -3.44
CA ILE A 157 -12.55 -20.52 -4.54
C ILE A 157 -13.42 -21.47 -5.38
N GLU A 158 -14.23 -22.32 -4.74
CA GLU A 158 -15.17 -23.19 -5.45
C GLU A 158 -16.23 -22.40 -6.22
N ALA A 159 -16.75 -21.32 -5.66
CA ALA A 159 -17.72 -20.47 -6.35
C ALA A 159 -17.13 -19.85 -7.62
N VAL A 160 -15.90 -19.33 -7.55
CA VAL A 160 -15.20 -18.78 -8.72
C VAL A 160 -14.97 -19.86 -9.78
N ARG A 161 -14.56 -21.07 -9.39
CA ARG A 161 -14.41 -22.20 -10.32
C ARG A 161 -15.72 -22.64 -10.95
N ALA A 162 -16.78 -22.73 -10.16
CA ALA A 162 -18.10 -23.11 -10.64
C ALA A 162 -18.61 -22.10 -11.67
N ILE A 163 -18.44 -20.80 -11.41
CA ILE A 163 -18.78 -19.73 -12.37
C ILE A 163 -17.93 -19.87 -13.63
N SER A 164 -16.62 -20.13 -13.50
CA SER A 164 -15.72 -20.35 -14.64
C SER A 164 -16.18 -21.51 -15.53
N ASN A 165 -16.54 -22.64 -14.92
CA ASN A 165 -16.96 -23.84 -15.64
C ASN A 165 -18.32 -23.67 -16.33
N TRP A 166 -19.19 -22.81 -15.77
CA TRP A 166 -20.54 -22.59 -16.28
C TRP A 166 -20.61 -21.42 -17.27
N MET A 167 -19.55 -20.64 -17.38
CA MET A 167 -19.49 -19.48 -18.26
C MET A 167 -19.41 -19.96 -19.72
N PRO A 168 -20.38 -19.61 -20.58
CA PRO A 168 -20.32 -19.97 -21.99
C PRO A 168 -19.19 -19.21 -22.67
N ALA A 169 -18.52 -19.82 -23.66
CA ALA A 169 -17.46 -19.17 -24.45
C ALA A 169 -17.94 -17.91 -25.20
N ALA A 170 -19.25 -17.75 -25.40
CA ALA A 170 -19.87 -16.57 -26.00
C ALA A 170 -20.17 -15.44 -24.99
N ALA A 171 -19.80 -15.58 -23.71
CA ALA A 171 -20.00 -14.53 -22.72
C ALA A 171 -19.20 -13.27 -23.09
N PRO A 172 -19.71 -12.06 -22.77
CA PRO A 172 -18.98 -10.83 -23.05
C PRO A 172 -17.58 -10.79 -22.42
N GLU A 173 -16.63 -10.10 -23.06
CA GLU A 173 -15.23 -10.04 -22.61
C GLU A 173 -15.08 -9.44 -21.20
N HIS A 174 -15.94 -8.50 -20.81
CA HIS A 174 -15.94 -7.94 -19.45
C HIS A 174 -16.30 -8.99 -18.37
N VAL A 175 -17.12 -9.99 -18.69
CA VAL A 175 -17.44 -11.09 -17.75
C VAL A 175 -16.22 -11.99 -17.59
N HIS A 176 -15.51 -12.28 -18.69
CA HIS A 176 -14.24 -13.01 -18.67
C HIS A 176 -13.16 -12.26 -17.88
N ASN A 177 -13.04 -10.94 -18.05
CA ASN A 177 -12.09 -10.11 -17.30
C ASN A 177 -12.45 -10.04 -15.82
N ALA A 178 -13.73 -9.87 -15.47
CA ALA A 178 -14.18 -9.86 -14.08
C ALA A 178 -13.92 -11.20 -13.39
N LEU A 179 -14.17 -12.32 -14.09
CA LEU A 179 -13.85 -13.64 -13.60
C LEU A 179 -12.34 -13.84 -13.44
N SER A 180 -11.54 -13.39 -14.41
CA SER A 180 -10.06 -13.44 -14.34
C SER A 180 -9.54 -12.65 -13.14
N TYR A 181 -10.13 -11.48 -12.85
CA TYR A 181 -9.80 -10.70 -11.67
C TYR A 181 -10.15 -11.45 -10.38
N LEU A 182 -11.35 -12.05 -10.30
CA LEU A 182 -11.76 -12.85 -9.15
C LEU A 182 -10.89 -14.10 -8.95
N ALA A 183 -10.50 -14.76 -10.05
CA ALA A 183 -9.64 -15.94 -10.01
C ALA A 183 -8.21 -15.59 -9.55
N LEU A 184 -7.67 -14.45 -9.98
CA LEU A 184 -6.39 -13.92 -9.48
C LEU A 184 -6.44 -13.49 -8.02
N ALA A 185 -7.55 -12.86 -7.58
CA ALA A 185 -7.73 -12.41 -6.20
C ALA A 185 -7.94 -13.55 -5.21
N THR A 186 -8.46 -14.69 -5.67
CA THR A 186 -8.76 -15.87 -4.85
C THR A 186 -7.73 -17.00 -5.03
N GLY A 187 -6.84 -16.90 -6.03
CA GLY A 187 -5.92 -17.95 -6.42
C GLY A 187 -6.60 -19.20 -7.01
N ALA A 188 -7.85 -19.08 -7.48
CA ALA A 188 -8.66 -20.20 -7.95
C ALA A 188 -8.02 -20.96 -9.12
N ASP A 189 -7.30 -20.25 -10.00
CA ASP A 189 -6.57 -20.78 -11.17
C ASP A 189 -5.33 -21.61 -10.80
N CYS A 190 -4.73 -21.36 -9.63
CA CYS A 190 -3.53 -22.05 -9.19
C CYS A 190 -3.83 -23.31 -8.38
N ALA A 191 -5.00 -23.39 -7.75
CA ALA A 191 -5.32 -24.44 -6.79
C ALA A 191 -5.89 -25.74 -7.42
N GLY A 192 -5.77 -25.97 -8.73
CA GLY A 192 -6.43 -27.10 -9.39
C GLY A 192 -5.80 -27.52 -10.71
N ASP A 193 -5.10 -28.65 -10.67
CA ASP A 193 -5.03 -29.57 -11.81
C ASP A 193 -4.91 -31.01 -11.26
N PRO A 194 -6.02 -31.74 -11.07
CA PRO A 194 -5.99 -33.19 -10.95
C PRO A 194 -6.48 -33.77 -12.28
N ALA A 195 -5.55 -34.32 -13.05
CA ALA A 195 -5.76 -35.32 -14.11
C ALA A 195 -7.10 -35.25 -14.88
N ALA A 196 -7.03 -34.74 -16.11
CA ALA A 196 -8.05 -34.94 -17.12
C ALA A 196 -8.50 -36.41 -17.24
N ALA A 197 -9.81 -36.64 -17.17
CA ALA A 197 -10.49 -37.82 -17.72
C ALA A 197 -11.85 -37.38 -18.32
N PRO A 198 -12.35 -38.09 -19.35
CA PRO A 198 -13.12 -37.51 -20.46
C PRO A 198 -14.64 -37.44 -20.22
N ASP A 199 -15.31 -36.69 -21.10
CA ASP A 199 -16.76 -36.57 -21.32
C ASP A 199 -17.62 -37.66 -20.68
N HIS A 200 -18.49 -37.29 -19.72
CA HIS A 200 -19.84 -37.83 -19.52
C HIS A 200 -20.63 -36.99 -18.49
N ASP A 201 -21.85 -36.59 -18.86
CA ASP A 201 -22.95 -35.96 -18.10
C ASP A 201 -22.64 -35.33 -16.72
N ALA A 202 -22.73 -33.99 -16.67
CA ALA A 202 -22.52 -33.16 -15.50
C ALA A 202 -23.30 -33.64 -14.24
N PRO A 203 -22.62 -34.14 -13.19
CA PRO A 203 -23.25 -34.33 -11.90
C PRO A 203 -23.40 -32.98 -11.21
N GLN A 204 -24.58 -32.70 -10.65
CA GLN A 204 -24.89 -31.44 -9.96
C GLN A 204 -23.89 -31.18 -8.82
N SER A 205 -23.03 -30.18 -9.01
CA SER A 205 -22.00 -29.79 -8.04
C SER A 205 -22.62 -29.23 -6.74
N PRO A 206 -21.95 -29.37 -5.58
CA PRO A 206 -22.37 -28.74 -4.32
C PRO A 206 -22.58 -27.23 -4.44
N ALA A 207 -21.84 -26.53 -5.31
CA ALA A 207 -22.06 -25.13 -5.63
C ALA A 207 -23.43 -24.86 -6.28
N SER A 208 -23.94 -25.76 -7.12
CA SER A 208 -25.31 -25.68 -7.66
C SER A 208 -26.36 -25.89 -6.57
N ARG A 209 -26.04 -26.64 -5.52
CA ARG A 209 -26.89 -26.84 -4.33
C ARG A 209 -26.84 -25.60 -3.43
N ALA A 210 -25.68 -25.00 -3.22
CA ALA A 210 -25.46 -23.74 -2.50
C ALA A 210 -26.16 -22.54 -3.18
N ILE A 211 -26.12 -22.45 -4.51
CA ILE A 211 -26.85 -21.42 -5.25
C ILE A 211 -28.36 -21.64 -5.15
N ARG A 212 -28.82 -22.89 -5.11
CA ARG A 212 -30.23 -23.25 -4.92
C ARG A 212 -30.69 -22.96 -3.48
N THR A 213 -29.84 -23.16 -2.47
CA THR A 213 -30.13 -22.79 -1.07
C THR A 213 -30.06 -21.29 -0.85
N LEU A 214 -29.15 -20.55 -1.48
CA LEU A 214 -29.15 -19.07 -1.45
C LEU A 214 -30.39 -18.50 -2.15
N ARG A 215 -30.90 -19.15 -3.21
CA ARG A 215 -32.19 -18.80 -3.81
C ARG A 215 -33.37 -19.20 -2.91
N ALA A 216 -33.31 -20.35 -2.24
CA ALA A 216 -34.32 -20.78 -1.28
C ALA A 216 -34.37 -19.88 -0.04
N LEU A 217 -33.22 -19.39 0.44
CA LEU A 217 -33.10 -18.44 1.55
C LEU A 217 -33.59 -17.04 1.14
N ARG A 218 -33.33 -16.60 -0.09
CA ARG A 218 -33.95 -15.37 -0.63
C ARG A 218 -35.46 -15.52 -0.79
N ALA A 219 -35.93 -16.68 -1.25
CA ALA A 219 -37.35 -16.99 -1.33
C ALA A 219 -37.99 -17.03 0.07
N GLN A 220 -37.33 -17.65 1.06
CA GLN A 220 -37.76 -17.66 2.46
C GLN A 220 -37.76 -16.27 3.09
N ARG A 221 -36.78 -15.41 2.77
CA ARG A 221 -36.74 -14.02 3.24
C ARG A 221 -37.82 -13.16 2.61
N SER A 222 -38.09 -13.36 1.31
CA SER A 222 -39.23 -12.74 0.64
C SER A 222 -40.57 -13.30 1.14
N GLU A 223 -40.63 -14.58 1.53
CA GLU A 223 -41.78 -15.20 2.18
C GLU A 223 -41.93 -14.77 3.64
N GLU A 224 -40.87 -14.44 4.36
CA GLU A 224 -40.89 -13.87 5.72
C GLU A 224 -41.30 -12.40 5.71
N GLU A 225 -40.87 -11.63 4.71
CA GLU A 225 -41.37 -10.29 4.42
C GLU A 225 -42.84 -10.33 3.97
N SER A 226 -43.22 -11.30 3.14
CA SER A 226 -44.61 -11.54 2.75
C SER A 226 -45.45 -12.11 3.90
N LYS A 227 -44.88 -12.91 4.81
CA LYS A 227 -45.57 -13.42 6.02
C LYS A 227 -45.69 -12.35 7.10
N LYS A 228 -44.77 -11.37 7.16
CA LYS A 228 -44.95 -10.15 7.96
C LYS A 228 -46.05 -9.25 7.40
N SER A 229 -46.21 -9.18 6.07
CA SER A 229 -47.33 -8.45 5.45
C SER A 229 -48.66 -9.22 5.46
N VAL A 230 -48.63 -10.56 5.58
CA VAL A 230 -49.81 -11.44 5.61
C VAL A 230 -50.21 -11.84 7.05
N ALA A 231 -49.36 -11.60 8.06
CA ALA A 231 -49.72 -11.73 9.48
C ALA A 231 -50.83 -10.75 9.92
N GLU A 232 -51.27 -9.84 9.03
CA GLU A 232 -52.44 -8.98 9.22
C GLU A 232 -53.75 -9.55 8.64
N GLN A 233 -53.79 -10.78 8.10
CA GLN A 233 -55.05 -11.42 7.65
C GLN A 233 -55.05 -12.95 7.80
N PRO A 234 -56.17 -13.57 8.23
CA PRO A 234 -56.18 -14.98 8.63
C PRO A 234 -56.46 -15.97 7.48
N ALA A 235 -55.72 -17.08 7.54
CA ALA A 235 -56.03 -18.48 7.18
C ALA A 235 -56.73 -18.83 5.84
N GLN A 236 -56.15 -19.77 5.07
CA GLN A 236 -56.78 -21.04 4.68
C GLN A 236 -55.85 -21.98 3.87
N THR A 237 -55.62 -23.17 4.45
CA THR A 237 -55.66 -24.55 3.91
C THR A 237 -55.19 -24.96 2.49
N ALA A 238 -54.34 -26.00 2.50
CA ALA A 238 -54.51 -27.33 1.87
C ALA A 238 -53.75 -27.70 0.57
N ALA A 239 -52.81 -28.64 0.77
CA ALA A 239 -52.81 -30.02 0.26
C ALA A 239 -52.15 -30.42 -1.08
N SER A 240 -51.37 -31.50 -0.92
CA SER A 240 -51.23 -32.69 -1.79
C SER A 240 -50.09 -32.69 -2.83
N LEU A 241 -49.45 -33.81 -3.18
CA LEU A 241 -49.34 -35.19 -2.67
C LEU A 241 -48.33 -35.91 -3.60
N SER A 242 -47.65 -36.94 -3.07
CA SER A 242 -47.09 -38.11 -3.78
C SER A 242 -45.91 -37.91 -4.75
N GLY A 243 -44.87 -38.75 -4.79
CA GLY A 243 -44.61 -40.02 -4.12
C GLY A 243 -43.77 -40.96 -5.03
N LYS A 244 -43.10 -41.92 -4.37
CA LYS A 244 -42.59 -43.23 -4.86
C LYS A 244 -41.08 -43.39 -5.20
N LEU A 245 -40.33 -43.87 -4.19
CA LEU A 245 -39.76 -45.24 -4.08
C LEU A 245 -39.46 -46.02 -5.39
N ALA A 246 -38.20 -46.43 -5.62
CA ALA A 246 -37.61 -47.66 -5.07
C ALA A 246 -36.39 -48.19 -5.88
N LYS A 247 -35.50 -48.84 -5.12
CA LYS A 247 -34.84 -50.15 -5.38
C LYS A 247 -33.33 -50.17 -5.73
N ARG A 248 -32.60 -50.73 -4.75
CA ARG A 248 -31.22 -51.27 -4.76
C ARG A 248 -31.09 -52.51 -5.66
N ARG A 249 -29.88 -52.82 -6.14
CA ARG A 249 -29.01 -53.93 -5.65
C ARG A 249 -27.72 -54.11 -6.47
N ASN A 250 -26.68 -54.50 -5.73
CA ASN A 250 -25.32 -54.92 -6.10
C ASN A 250 -25.22 -56.12 -7.04
N ALA A 251 -24.07 -56.24 -7.73
CA ALA A 251 -23.18 -57.42 -7.82
C ALA A 251 -21.87 -57.00 -8.53
N LEU A 252 -20.66 -57.06 -7.94
CA LEU A 252 -19.77 -58.21 -7.64
C LEU A 252 -19.08 -58.88 -8.86
N LEU A 253 -17.74 -58.85 -8.78
CA LEU A 253 -16.70 -59.76 -9.32
C LEU A 253 -16.12 -59.56 -10.74
N GLY A 254 -14.77 -59.45 -10.79
CA GLY A 254 -13.97 -60.15 -11.81
C GLY A 254 -12.71 -59.48 -12.38
N ARG A 255 -11.58 -59.61 -11.67
CA ARG A 255 -10.32 -60.25 -12.14
C ARG A 255 -9.37 -59.59 -13.17
N ASP A 256 -8.11 -59.46 -12.70
CA ASP A 256 -6.76 -59.55 -13.30
C ASP A 256 -6.41 -58.96 -14.67
N GLY A 257 -5.29 -58.22 -14.71
CA GLY A 257 -4.62 -57.85 -15.97
C GLY A 257 -3.36 -57.01 -15.78
N SER A 258 -2.29 -57.63 -15.25
CA SER A 258 -0.93 -57.08 -15.18
C SER A 258 -0.42 -56.59 -16.55
N ARG A 259 0.22 -55.40 -16.61
CA ARG A 259 1.32 -55.09 -17.55
C ARG A 259 2.04 -53.78 -17.18
N ARG A 260 3.29 -53.92 -16.73
CA ARG A 260 4.33 -52.86 -16.76
C ARG A 260 4.85 -52.68 -18.20
N PRO A 261 5.31 -51.48 -18.58
CA PRO A 261 6.72 -51.29 -18.95
C PRO A 261 7.31 -49.98 -18.40
N THR A 262 8.39 -50.03 -17.60
CA THR A 262 9.81 -49.78 -17.92
C THR A 262 10.23 -48.31 -18.11
N LEU A 263 11.02 -47.87 -17.12
CA LEU A 263 11.89 -46.68 -17.08
C LEU A 263 12.76 -46.50 -18.33
N ASN A 264 12.91 -45.25 -18.76
CA ASN A 264 14.14 -44.74 -19.37
C ASN A 264 14.70 -43.60 -18.48
N PRO A 265 16.01 -43.55 -18.19
CA PRO A 265 16.65 -42.46 -17.44
C PRO A 265 17.18 -41.33 -18.37
N PRO A 266 17.55 -40.16 -17.81
CA PRO A 266 17.66 -38.88 -18.53
C PRO A 266 19.05 -38.64 -19.14
N LYS A 267 19.10 -37.78 -20.16
CA LYS A 267 20.33 -37.28 -20.78
C LYS A 267 20.59 -35.83 -20.35
N GLU A 268 21.71 -35.62 -19.67
CA GLU A 268 22.24 -34.35 -19.22
C GLU A 268 22.85 -33.49 -20.33
N ALA A 269 23.07 -32.22 -19.95
CA ALA A 269 24.03 -31.22 -20.43
C ALA A 269 23.58 -30.25 -21.54
N CYS A 270 23.54 -28.95 -21.20
CA CYS A 270 24.46 -27.96 -21.77
C CYS A 270 24.43 -26.62 -21.00
N GLU A 271 25.53 -26.26 -20.34
CA GLU A 271 25.90 -24.90 -19.94
C GLU A 271 26.73 -24.26 -21.07
N THR A 272 26.61 -22.94 -21.30
CA THR A 272 27.72 -21.97 -21.53
C THR A 272 27.23 -20.61 -22.09
N GLY A 273 27.72 -19.52 -21.50
CA GLY A 273 27.68 -18.13 -22.03
C GLY A 273 28.52 -17.19 -21.14
N PRO A 274 29.35 -16.28 -21.70
CA PRO A 274 30.64 -15.89 -21.10
C PRO A 274 30.66 -14.59 -20.28
N ASP A 275 31.63 -14.55 -19.38
CA ASP A 275 32.12 -13.49 -18.51
C ASP A 275 32.67 -12.28 -19.30
N SER A 276 32.21 -11.05 -19.02
CA SER A 276 32.74 -9.81 -19.59
C SER A 276 33.52 -9.01 -18.55
N GLY A 277 34.86 -9.08 -18.61
CA GLY A 277 35.77 -8.34 -17.74
C GLY A 277 35.81 -6.84 -18.03
N HIS A 278 35.77 -6.03 -16.96
CA HIS A 278 35.95 -4.58 -16.98
C HIS A 278 37.42 -4.20 -17.21
N GLY A 279 37.72 -3.58 -18.35
CA GLY A 279 38.99 -2.86 -18.57
C GLY A 279 38.87 -1.40 -18.13
N THR A 280 39.88 -0.88 -17.44
CA THR A 280 40.00 0.56 -17.13
C THR A 280 40.07 1.38 -18.43
N PRO A 281 39.26 2.42 -18.61
CA PRO A 281 39.24 3.21 -19.84
C PRO A 281 40.55 4.01 -20.02
N GLU A 282 41.14 3.96 -21.22
CA GLU A 282 42.27 4.78 -21.61
C GLU A 282 41.83 6.25 -21.77
N LEU A 283 42.51 7.16 -21.05
CA LEU A 283 42.29 8.62 -21.10
C LEU A 283 42.31 9.13 -22.55
N GLY A 284 41.30 9.91 -22.94
CA GLY A 284 41.17 10.48 -24.29
C GLY A 284 40.23 9.74 -25.24
N THR A 285 39.70 8.59 -24.84
CA THR A 285 38.72 7.81 -25.65
C THR A 285 37.30 8.37 -25.52
N HIS A 286 37.00 9.02 -24.39
CA HIS A 286 35.65 9.46 -24.02
C HIS A 286 35.67 10.92 -23.56
N PRO A 287 35.60 11.91 -24.48
CA PRO A 287 35.80 13.32 -24.16
C PRO A 287 34.83 13.87 -23.11
N LEU A 288 33.60 13.37 -23.04
CA LEU A 288 32.64 13.78 -22.01
C LEU A 288 32.99 13.20 -20.63
N VAL A 289 33.51 11.97 -20.58
CA VAL A 289 33.98 11.34 -19.35
C VAL A 289 35.22 12.05 -18.84
N ASP A 290 36.17 12.36 -19.71
CA ASP A 290 37.41 13.04 -19.35
C ASP A 290 37.13 14.41 -18.71
N LEU A 291 36.19 15.19 -19.26
CA LEU A 291 35.80 16.49 -18.70
C LEU A 291 35.18 16.40 -17.29
N LEU A 292 34.34 15.40 -17.04
CA LEU A 292 33.72 15.19 -15.73
C LEU A 292 34.70 14.58 -14.74
N GLU A 293 35.56 13.68 -15.19
CA GLU A 293 36.66 13.11 -14.41
C GLU A 293 37.61 14.21 -13.92
N ASP A 294 38.03 15.12 -14.80
CA ASP A 294 38.87 16.27 -14.44
C ASP A 294 38.19 17.17 -13.40
N LEU A 295 36.87 17.39 -13.52
CA LEU A 295 36.09 18.14 -12.53
C LEU A 295 36.10 17.45 -11.16
N PHE A 296 35.73 16.17 -11.11
CA PHE A 296 35.58 15.43 -9.85
C PHE A 296 36.92 15.15 -9.17
N ARG A 297 38.00 15.02 -9.94
CA ARG A 297 39.35 14.89 -9.41
C ARG A 297 39.78 16.12 -8.61
N GLY A 298 39.29 17.30 -8.97
CA GLY A 298 39.55 18.55 -8.26
C GLY A 298 38.80 18.73 -6.93
N TRP A 299 37.88 17.84 -6.56
CA TRP A 299 37.07 17.96 -5.34
C TRP A 299 37.76 17.35 -4.10
N GLY A 300 37.31 17.72 -2.90
CA GLY A 300 37.80 17.10 -1.67
C GLY A 300 37.33 15.65 -1.51
N ASP A 301 37.98 14.86 -0.64
CA ASP A 301 37.61 13.46 -0.40
C ASP A 301 36.15 13.29 0.04
N LEU A 302 35.69 14.15 0.94
CA LEU A 302 34.31 14.13 1.44
C LEU A 302 33.30 14.45 0.33
N GLU A 303 33.61 15.43 -0.51
CA GLU A 303 32.78 15.85 -1.65
C GLU A 303 32.68 14.76 -2.70
N ARG A 304 33.80 14.12 -3.05
CA ARG A 304 33.83 12.95 -3.94
C ARG A 304 32.98 11.80 -3.39
N THR A 305 33.09 11.53 -2.10
CA THR A 305 32.32 10.47 -1.44
C THR A 305 30.83 10.78 -1.49
N VAL A 306 30.43 12.02 -1.18
CA VAL A 306 29.02 12.46 -1.28
C VAL A 306 28.52 12.41 -2.73
N ALA A 307 29.35 12.77 -3.71
CA ALA A 307 28.99 12.69 -5.10
C ALA A 307 28.75 11.24 -5.54
N ALA A 308 29.66 10.32 -5.23
CA ALA A 308 29.61 8.93 -5.65
C ALA A 308 28.49 8.13 -4.95
N GLU A 309 28.39 8.23 -3.62
CA GLU A 309 27.49 7.41 -2.80
C GLU A 309 26.07 7.97 -2.73
N ARG A 310 25.87 9.23 -3.10
CA ARG A 310 24.59 9.91 -2.89
C ARG A 310 24.05 10.69 -4.09
N LEU A 311 24.83 11.60 -4.69
CA LEU A 311 24.28 12.42 -5.79
C LEU A 311 24.11 11.62 -7.09
N PHE A 312 25.09 10.77 -7.42
CA PHE A 312 25.13 10.02 -8.68
C PHE A 312 24.92 8.51 -8.51
N ALA A 313 24.69 8.04 -7.29
CA ALA A 313 24.38 6.64 -7.00
C ALA A 313 23.00 6.24 -7.53
N ALA A 314 22.86 4.98 -7.99
CA ALA A 314 21.53 4.41 -8.27
C ALA A 314 20.70 4.30 -6.99
N ASP A 315 21.36 3.89 -5.90
CA ASP A 315 20.77 3.75 -4.57
C ASP A 315 21.44 4.74 -3.61
N PRO A 316 20.91 5.97 -3.48
CA PRO A 316 21.57 7.03 -2.73
C PRO A 316 21.61 6.74 -1.23
N VAL A 317 22.79 6.82 -0.64
CA VAL A 317 23.00 6.64 0.79
C VAL A 317 22.43 7.82 1.58
N SER A 318 21.73 7.53 2.69
CA SER A 318 21.20 8.59 3.56
C SER A 318 22.32 9.38 4.23
N ILE A 319 22.12 10.69 4.43
CA ILE A 319 23.12 11.59 5.06
C ILE A 319 23.61 11.04 6.42
N ARG A 320 22.71 10.46 7.22
CA ARG A 320 23.06 9.90 8.55
C ARG A 320 23.95 8.66 8.43
N LEU A 321 23.62 7.77 7.50
CA LEU A 321 24.39 6.55 7.28
C LEU A 321 25.77 6.87 6.66
N LEU A 322 25.83 7.86 5.78
CA LEU A 322 27.10 8.33 5.20
C LEU A 322 27.98 9.03 6.23
N ALA A 323 27.38 9.87 7.10
CA ALA A 323 28.07 10.50 8.22
C ALA A 323 28.72 9.46 9.15
N ASP A 324 27.99 8.40 9.48
CA ASP A 324 28.50 7.30 10.31
C ASP A 324 29.62 6.51 9.61
N GLN A 325 29.44 6.15 8.33
CA GLN A 325 30.44 5.42 7.54
C GLN A 325 31.76 6.18 7.39
N VAL A 326 31.69 7.48 7.12
CA VAL A 326 32.86 8.34 6.91
C VAL A 326 33.40 8.88 8.25
N ARG A 327 32.67 8.67 9.36
CA ARG A 327 32.98 9.18 10.71
C ARG A 327 33.09 10.70 10.78
N VAL A 328 32.10 11.36 10.18
CA VAL A 328 32.02 12.81 10.03
C VAL A 328 30.66 13.31 10.55
N GLU A 329 30.58 14.54 11.03
CA GLU A 329 29.33 15.13 11.51
C GLU A 329 28.28 15.28 10.41
N ILE A 330 26.99 15.15 10.77
CA ILE A 330 25.86 15.26 9.82
C ILE A 330 25.86 16.63 9.10
N ALA A 331 26.26 17.69 9.81
CA ALA A 331 26.35 19.04 9.27
C ALA A 331 27.42 19.13 8.16
N GLU A 332 28.54 18.43 8.31
CA GLU A 332 29.62 18.42 7.32
C GLU A 332 29.22 17.71 6.04
N ILE A 333 28.49 16.58 6.14
CA ILE A 333 27.93 15.90 4.96
C ILE A 333 26.91 16.80 4.22
N ARG A 334 26.06 17.52 4.95
CA ARG A 334 25.11 18.48 4.36
C ARG A 334 25.81 19.63 3.64
N ASN A 335 26.86 20.18 4.26
CA ASN A 335 27.66 21.25 3.69
C ASN A 335 28.45 20.77 2.46
N ALA A 336 29.03 19.57 2.52
CA ALA A 336 29.72 18.95 1.39
C ALA A 336 28.76 18.73 0.22
N GLN A 337 27.55 18.21 0.46
CA GLN A 337 26.55 18.07 -0.61
C GLN A 337 26.18 19.41 -1.24
N ARG A 338 25.90 20.43 -0.41
CA ARG A 338 25.60 21.77 -0.92
C ARG A 338 26.76 22.33 -1.75
N SER A 339 27.99 22.16 -1.28
CA SER A 339 29.17 22.63 -2.00
C SER A 339 29.36 21.91 -3.34
N VAL A 340 29.10 20.60 -3.40
CA VAL A 340 29.13 19.83 -4.64
C VAL A 340 28.08 20.35 -5.63
N GLU A 341 26.83 20.52 -5.19
CA GLU A 341 25.74 21.03 -6.04
C GLU A 341 26.05 22.45 -6.57
N GLU A 342 26.51 23.35 -5.70
CA GLU A 342 26.88 24.72 -6.07
C GLU A 342 28.03 24.76 -7.09
N ARG A 343 29.11 24.00 -6.85
CA ARG A 343 30.26 23.95 -7.77
C ARG A 343 29.90 23.32 -9.11
N LEU A 344 29.06 22.28 -9.10
CA LEU A 344 28.59 21.63 -10.32
C LEU A 344 27.75 22.60 -11.16
N LEU A 345 26.80 23.30 -10.55
CA LEU A 345 25.98 24.31 -11.23
C LEU A 345 26.85 25.47 -11.76
N GLN A 346 27.81 25.94 -10.98
CA GLN A 346 28.75 26.98 -11.40
C GLN A 346 29.61 26.51 -12.58
N TRP A 347 30.11 25.28 -12.55
CA TRP A 347 30.94 24.71 -13.61
C TRP A 347 30.14 24.50 -14.91
N LEU A 348 28.90 24.01 -14.84
CA LEU A 348 28.02 23.85 -16.00
C LEU A 348 27.71 25.19 -16.70
N GLY A 349 27.71 26.29 -15.94
CA GLY A 349 27.60 27.66 -16.47
C GLY A 349 28.90 28.26 -17.01
N SER A 350 30.04 27.56 -16.85
CA SER A 350 31.37 28.05 -17.26
C SER A 350 31.74 27.60 -18.69
N PRO A 351 32.76 28.24 -19.32
CA PRO A 351 33.29 27.78 -20.61
C PRO A 351 33.81 26.33 -20.58
N ALA A 352 34.30 25.86 -19.44
CA ALA A 352 34.81 24.50 -19.27
C ALA A 352 33.68 23.45 -19.30
N GLY A 353 32.50 23.78 -18.77
CA GLY A 353 31.31 22.92 -18.81
C GLY A 353 30.50 23.02 -20.10
N ALA A 354 30.84 23.95 -21.00
CA ALA A 354 30.08 24.21 -22.23
C ALA A 354 29.87 22.97 -23.13
N PRO A 355 30.84 22.04 -23.31
CA PRO A 355 30.63 20.81 -24.06
C PRO A 355 29.55 19.91 -23.45
N VAL A 356 29.53 19.78 -22.11
CA VAL A 356 28.53 18.97 -21.40
C VAL A 356 27.16 19.62 -21.49
N THR A 357 27.06 20.94 -21.27
CA THR A 357 25.78 21.67 -21.39
C THR A 357 25.23 21.63 -22.82
N LYS A 358 26.11 21.69 -23.83
CA LYS A 358 25.73 21.50 -25.24
C LYS A 358 25.21 20.08 -25.46
N HIS A 359 25.91 19.07 -24.97
CA HIS A 359 25.50 17.67 -25.07
C HIS A 359 24.12 17.43 -24.42
N LEU A 360 23.89 17.95 -23.21
CA LEU A 360 22.59 17.83 -22.52
C LEU A 360 21.45 18.45 -23.32
N ARG A 361 21.69 19.60 -23.98
CA ARG A 361 20.70 20.24 -24.87
C ARG A 361 20.43 19.40 -26.11
N ASP A 362 21.47 19.00 -26.83
CA ASP A 362 21.36 18.17 -28.04
C ASP A 362 20.67 16.84 -27.72
N LEU A 363 20.94 16.28 -26.53
CA LEU A 363 20.33 15.06 -26.03
C LEU A 363 18.86 15.27 -25.65
N SER A 364 18.50 16.37 -24.99
CA SER A 364 17.10 16.71 -24.70
C SER A 364 16.27 16.82 -25.98
N GLU A 365 16.83 17.44 -27.03
CA GLU A 365 16.19 17.51 -28.34
C GLU A 365 16.03 16.13 -28.98
N LYS A 366 17.08 15.30 -28.97
CA LYS A 366 17.06 13.94 -29.54
C LYS A 366 16.08 13.00 -28.84
N LEU A 367 16.03 13.03 -27.51
CA LEU A 367 15.19 12.13 -26.72
C LEU A 367 13.70 12.51 -26.76
N GLY A 368 13.39 13.80 -26.94
CA GLY A 368 12.00 14.29 -26.96
C GLY A 368 11.30 14.15 -25.61
N THR A 369 9.98 14.14 -25.55
CA THR A 369 9.20 14.25 -24.29
C THR A 369 9.23 12.99 -23.43
N ALA A 370 9.26 11.81 -24.04
CA ALA A 370 9.26 10.52 -23.34
C ALA A 370 10.20 9.52 -24.02
N THR A 371 11.12 8.96 -23.23
CA THR A 371 12.11 7.99 -23.72
C THR A 371 12.44 6.92 -22.68
N THR A 372 13.12 5.85 -23.09
CA THR A 372 13.58 4.78 -22.18
C THR A 372 15.03 4.97 -21.77
N ILE A 373 15.44 4.34 -20.67
CA ILE A 373 16.85 4.32 -20.22
C ILE A 373 17.75 3.70 -21.30
N ASP A 374 17.34 2.61 -21.94
CA ASP A 374 18.14 1.95 -22.98
C ASP A 374 18.43 2.87 -24.16
N HIS A 375 17.45 3.71 -24.52
CA HIS A 375 17.61 4.68 -25.59
C HIS A 375 18.55 5.82 -25.18
N LEU A 376 18.47 6.28 -23.93
CA LEU A 376 19.47 7.20 -23.37
C LEU A 376 20.87 6.60 -23.45
N ILE A 377 21.08 5.38 -22.96
CA ILE A 377 22.40 4.71 -22.98
C ILE A 377 22.93 4.61 -24.41
N SER A 378 22.06 4.28 -25.37
CA SER A 378 22.44 4.13 -26.79
C SER A 378 22.61 5.46 -27.55
N ALA A 379 22.25 6.59 -26.95
CA ALA A 379 22.27 7.89 -27.64
C ALA A 379 23.68 8.46 -27.86
N HIS A 380 24.68 8.00 -27.11
CA HIS A 380 26.07 8.45 -27.22
C HIS A 380 27.06 7.33 -26.80
N PRO A 381 28.18 7.13 -27.50
CA PRO A 381 29.16 6.07 -27.17
C PRO A 381 29.80 6.23 -25.78
N ASP A 382 29.93 7.47 -25.27
CA ASP A 382 30.50 7.72 -23.93
C ASP A 382 29.53 7.39 -22.79
N HIS A 383 28.22 7.26 -23.04
CA HIS A 383 27.23 6.99 -22.00
C HIS A 383 27.47 5.71 -21.18
N PRO A 384 27.78 4.55 -21.80
CA PRO A 384 28.13 3.34 -21.05
C PRO A 384 29.50 3.40 -20.37
N ALA A 385 30.38 4.33 -20.75
CA ALA A 385 31.71 4.44 -20.15
C ALA A 385 31.62 4.92 -18.69
N GLU A 386 32.49 4.36 -17.84
CA GLU A 386 32.53 4.70 -16.42
C GLU A 386 33.39 5.94 -16.16
N VAL A 387 32.90 6.83 -15.29
CA VAL A 387 33.68 7.94 -14.73
C VAL A 387 34.54 7.37 -13.58
N PRO A 388 35.87 7.32 -13.70
CA PRO A 388 36.73 6.59 -12.76
C PRO A 388 36.61 7.05 -11.30
N THR A 389 36.57 8.37 -11.07
CA THR A 389 36.47 8.94 -9.72
C THR A 389 35.18 8.55 -9.01
N LEU A 390 34.08 8.40 -9.74
CA LEU A 390 32.76 8.07 -9.18
C LEU A 390 32.38 6.59 -9.30
N ARG A 391 33.15 5.79 -10.05
CA ARG A 391 32.81 4.40 -10.43
C ARG A 391 31.37 4.26 -10.90
N THR A 392 30.92 5.25 -11.66
CA THR A 392 29.54 5.40 -12.09
C THR A 392 29.53 5.63 -13.60
N PRO A 393 28.68 4.92 -14.37
CA PRO A 393 28.58 5.15 -15.80
C PRO A 393 28.04 6.55 -16.11
N LEU A 394 28.56 7.15 -17.18
CA LEU A 394 28.25 8.53 -17.55
C LEU A 394 26.74 8.76 -17.71
N TRP A 395 26.00 7.82 -18.29
CA TRP A 395 24.55 7.96 -18.47
C TRP A 395 23.82 8.23 -17.15
N ARG A 396 24.29 7.69 -16.03
CA ARG A 396 23.66 7.88 -14.72
C ARG A 396 23.94 9.28 -14.19
N VAL A 397 25.16 9.78 -14.38
CA VAL A 397 25.49 11.19 -14.11
C VAL A 397 24.59 12.09 -14.95
N VAL A 398 24.45 11.80 -16.25
CA VAL A 398 23.60 12.56 -17.17
C VAL A 398 22.13 12.59 -16.75
N ILE A 399 21.54 11.47 -16.29
CA ILE A 399 20.16 11.46 -15.77
C ILE A 399 19.98 12.45 -14.62
N THR A 400 20.93 12.48 -13.67
CA THR A 400 20.82 13.38 -12.52
C THR A 400 20.99 14.85 -12.88
N LEU A 401 21.65 15.14 -14.00
CA LEU A 401 21.80 16.50 -14.53
C LEU A 401 20.54 16.97 -15.29
N PHE A 402 19.67 16.07 -15.72
CA PHE A 402 18.38 16.42 -16.31
C PHE A 402 17.38 16.86 -15.25
N THR A 403 17.24 18.17 -15.07
CA THR A 403 16.26 18.74 -14.12
C THR A 403 14.85 18.86 -14.71
N ASP A 404 14.73 18.82 -16.03
CA ASP A 404 13.47 18.96 -16.77
C ASP A 404 12.71 17.64 -16.91
N ARG A 405 13.30 16.51 -16.48
CA ARG A 405 12.79 15.15 -16.73
C ARG A 405 12.82 14.31 -15.47
N ARG A 406 11.82 13.44 -15.35
CA ARG A 406 11.69 12.49 -14.23
C ARG A 406 11.73 11.06 -14.72
N LEU A 407 12.36 10.19 -13.94
CA LEU A 407 12.34 8.76 -14.18
C LEU A 407 11.10 8.14 -13.52
N HIS A 408 10.21 7.59 -14.32
CA HIS A 408 8.98 6.93 -13.87
C HIS A 408 8.84 5.59 -14.57
N ASN A 409 8.88 4.48 -13.81
CA ASN A 409 8.71 3.12 -14.35
C ASN A 409 9.60 2.81 -15.57
N GLY A 410 10.88 3.23 -15.53
CA GLY A 410 11.85 3.03 -16.62
C GLY A 410 11.74 4.03 -17.78
N TRP A 411 10.81 5.00 -17.70
CA TRP A 411 10.63 6.08 -18.66
C TRP A 411 11.17 7.40 -18.12
N LEU A 412 11.94 8.09 -18.94
CA LEU A 412 12.40 9.46 -18.68
C LEU A 412 11.43 10.42 -19.38
N VAL A 413 10.63 11.15 -18.61
CA VAL A 413 9.51 11.97 -19.12
C VAL A 413 9.63 13.42 -18.64
N THR A 414 9.37 14.41 -19.51
CA THR A 414 9.41 15.84 -19.14
C THR A 414 8.17 16.30 -18.35
N GLU A 415 7.01 15.75 -18.67
CA GLU A 415 5.73 16.08 -18.05
C GLU A 415 5.16 14.91 -17.21
N ASP A 416 3.91 15.06 -16.80
CA ASP A 416 3.19 14.01 -16.12
C ASP A 416 2.90 12.81 -17.05
N PRO A 417 3.41 11.59 -16.76
CA PRO A 417 3.22 10.46 -17.65
C PRO A 417 1.76 10.05 -17.76
N GLN A 418 0.94 10.28 -16.72
CA GLN A 418 -0.51 10.02 -16.80
C GLN A 418 -1.18 10.98 -17.78
N ARG A 419 -0.90 12.29 -17.67
CA ARG A 419 -1.37 13.29 -18.63
C ARG A 419 -0.94 13.00 -20.07
N LEU A 420 0.32 12.61 -20.27
CA LEU A 420 0.86 12.31 -21.60
C LEU A 420 0.21 11.06 -22.22
N ARG A 421 -0.03 10.02 -21.41
CA ARG A 421 -0.78 8.81 -21.80
C ARG A 421 -2.24 9.13 -22.13
N TRP A 422 -2.84 10.05 -21.38
CA TRP A 422 -4.18 10.55 -21.65
C TRP A 422 -4.29 11.24 -23.01
N GLN A 423 -3.42 12.23 -23.26
CA GLN A 423 -3.34 12.92 -24.56
C GLN A 423 -3.05 11.94 -25.70
N THR A 424 -2.20 10.93 -25.46
CA THR A 424 -1.88 9.89 -26.44
C THR A 424 -3.14 9.15 -26.88
N ARG A 425 -4.04 8.74 -25.97
CA ARG A 425 -5.26 8.02 -26.35
C ARG A 425 -6.28 8.90 -27.05
N GLU A 426 -6.46 10.13 -26.60
CA GLU A 426 -7.34 11.11 -27.26
C GLU A 426 -6.94 11.33 -28.72
N MET A 427 -5.63 11.43 -29.01
CA MET A 427 -5.13 11.67 -30.36
C MET A 427 -5.21 10.45 -31.31
N LEU A 428 -5.46 9.26 -30.77
CA LEU A 428 -5.42 7.98 -31.50
C LEU A 428 -6.76 7.23 -31.50
N GLY A 429 -7.85 7.88 -31.06
CA GLY A 429 -9.18 7.26 -30.96
C GLY A 429 -9.79 6.81 -32.29
N ASP A 430 -9.28 7.29 -33.43
CA ASP A 430 -9.72 6.97 -34.80
C ASP A 430 -8.98 5.79 -35.45
N ALA A 431 -8.18 5.05 -34.68
CA ALA A 431 -7.39 3.91 -35.12
C ALA A 431 -6.39 4.20 -36.28
N PRO A 432 -5.48 5.18 -36.13
CA PRO A 432 -4.56 5.56 -37.19
C PRO A 432 -3.50 4.48 -37.45
N SER A 433 -2.87 4.53 -38.63
CA SER A 433 -1.68 3.71 -38.90
C SER A 433 -0.51 4.10 -37.97
N LEU A 434 0.44 3.19 -37.74
CA LEU A 434 1.61 3.45 -36.89
C LEU A 434 2.41 4.68 -37.35
N THR A 435 2.48 4.92 -38.67
CA THR A 435 3.15 6.08 -39.26
C THR A 435 2.40 7.38 -38.94
N GLU A 436 1.08 7.39 -39.09
CA GLU A 436 0.24 8.55 -38.74
C GLU A 436 0.24 8.82 -37.24
N ALA A 437 0.16 7.76 -36.42
CA ALA A 437 0.33 7.85 -34.97
C ALA A 437 1.67 8.49 -34.61
N GLY A 438 2.76 8.13 -35.31
CA GLY A 438 4.07 8.75 -35.13
C GLY A 438 4.10 10.24 -35.46
N ILE A 439 3.46 10.67 -36.56
CA ILE A 439 3.36 12.09 -36.94
C ILE A 439 2.55 12.87 -35.89
N ARG A 440 1.46 12.29 -35.40
CA ARG A 440 0.58 12.90 -34.38
C ARG A 440 1.29 13.02 -33.04
N LEU A 441 1.85 11.93 -32.54
CA LEU A 441 2.58 11.91 -31.25
C LEU A 441 3.91 12.67 -31.30
N GLY A 442 4.48 12.87 -32.50
CA GLY A 442 5.58 13.79 -32.70
C GLY A 442 5.27 15.23 -32.27
N ARG A 443 3.99 15.66 -32.31
CA ARG A 443 3.55 16.97 -31.80
C ARG A 443 3.58 17.06 -30.28
N LEU A 444 3.41 15.92 -29.60
CA LEU A 444 3.63 15.80 -28.15
C LEU A 444 5.11 15.62 -27.81
N GLY A 445 6.00 15.66 -28.80
CA GLY A 445 7.44 15.48 -28.68
C GLY A 445 7.89 14.03 -28.47
N ILE A 446 7.01 13.04 -28.66
CA ILE A 446 7.38 11.61 -28.62
C ILE A 446 8.11 11.26 -29.93
N ARG A 447 9.36 10.80 -29.81
CA ARG A 447 10.24 10.52 -30.96
C ARG A 447 10.00 9.12 -31.51
N GLN A 448 10.28 8.93 -32.80
CA GLN A 448 10.02 7.67 -33.52
C GLN A 448 10.73 6.46 -32.87
N GLN A 449 11.92 6.66 -32.29
CA GLN A 449 12.68 5.61 -31.60
C GLN A 449 11.97 5.09 -30.34
N SER A 450 11.24 5.97 -29.64
CA SER A 450 10.51 5.63 -28.40
C SER A 450 9.02 5.36 -28.64
N LEU A 451 8.51 5.67 -29.84
CA LEU A 451 7.09 5.60 -30.21
C LEU A 451 6.45 4.24 -29.91
N ARG A 452 7.03 3.14 -30.42
CA ARG A 452 6.44 1.81 -30.26
C ARG A 452 6.40 1.37 -28.80
N ALA A 453 7.50 1.60 -28.08
CA ALA A 453 7.58 1.29 -26.65
C ALA A 453 6.58 2.16 -25.85
N TRP A 454 6.41 3.42 -26.23
CA TRP A 454 5.47 4.34 -25.57
C TRP A 454 4.02 3.88 -25.74
N LEU A 455 3.63 3.55 -26.98
CA LEU A 455 2.30 3.02 -27.30
C LEU A 455 2.00 1.74 -26.50
N LEU A 456 2.92 0.79 -26.46
CA LEU A 456 2.75 -0.46 -25.70
C LEU A 456 2.73 -0.24 -24.18
N SER A 457 3.33 0.85 -23.70
CA SER A 457 3.28 1.24 -22.28
C SER A 457 2.00 1.99 -21.89
N THR A 458 1.18 2.40 -22.87
CA THR A 458 -0.04 3.18 -22.64
C THR A 458 -1.23 2.23 -22.41
N PRO A 459 -1.90 2.29 -21.25
CA PRO A 459 -3.01 1.38 -20.93
C PRO A 459 -4.13 1.45 -21.98
N GLY A 460 -4.58 0.30 -22.47
CA GLY A 460 -5.66 0.22 -23.47
C GLY A 460 -5.22 0.53 -24.90
N VAL A 461 -3.93 0.72 -25.17
CA VAL A 461 -3.41 0.89 -26.54
C VAL A 461 -2.76 -0.41 -27.00
N THR A 462 -3.18 -0.89 -28.17
CA THR A 462 -2.59 -2.08 -28.79
C THR A 462 -2.21 -1.80 -30.25
N ILE A 463 -1.25 -2.54 -30.78
CA ILE A 463 -0.84 -2.44 -32.19
C ILE A 463 -1.23 -3.74 -32.87
N ARG A 464 -2.14 -3.71 -33.85
CA ARG A 464 -2.57 -4.86 -34.66
C ARG A 464 -2.49 -4.49 -36.13
N ASP A 465 -1.89 -5.37 -36.95
CA ASP A 465 -1.78 -5.20 -38.40
C ASP A 465 -1.22 -3.82 -38.86
N GLY A 466 -0.33 -3.22 -38.06
CA GLY A 466 0.25 -1.91 -38.33
C GLY A 466 -0.66 -0.71 -38.00
N GLN A 467 -1.85 -0.96 -37.46
CA GLN A 467 -2.77 0.05 -36.93
C GLN A 467 -2.68 0.12 -35.40
N VAL A 468 -2.91 1.31 -34.85
CA VAL A 468 -2.92 1.57 -33.42
C VAL A 468 -4.36 1.60 -32.94
N LEU A 469 -4.77 0.62 -32.15
CA LEU A 469 -6.13 0.51 -31.63
C LEU A 469 -6.16 1.00 -30.18
N VAL A 470 -7.07 1.92 -29.89
CA VAL A 470 -7.37 2.37 -28.53
C VAL A 470 -8.65 1.69 -28.08
N ASP A 471 -8.56 0.89 -27.02
CA ASP A 471 -9.72 0.31 -26.37
C ASP A 471 -10.40 1.36 -25.47
N PRO A 472 -11.62 1.82 -25.80
CA PRO A 472 -12.34 2.78 -24.98
C PRO A 472 -12.83 2.17 -23.65
N ALA A 473 -12.90 0.84 -23.52
CA ALA A 473 -13.38 0.18 -22.31
C ALA A 473 -12.34 0.16 -21.18
N THR A 474 -11.04 0.35 -21.49
CA THR A 474 -9.99 0.50 -20.48
C THR A 474 -10.11 1.90 -19.85
N PRO A 475 -10.56 2.05 -18.59
CA PRO A 475 -10.74 3.36 -17.98
C PRO A 475 -9.38 4.05 -17.82
N MET A 476 -9.30 5.30 -18.26
CA MET A 476 -8.16 6.17 -17.99
C MET A 476 -8.70 7.49 -17.50
N GLU A 477 -8.33 7.85 -16.27
CA GLU A 477 -8.83 9.05 -15.62
C GLU A 477 -8.31 10.29 -16.36
N PRO A 478 -9.18 11.24 -16.75
CA PRO A 478 -8.73 12.48 -17.34
C PRO A 478 -7.86 13.25 -16.34
N PRO A 479 -6.76 13.89 -16.77
CA PRO A 479 -5.94 14.70 -15.87
C PRO A 479 -6.82 15.79 -15.24
N PRO A 480 -6.65 16.09 -13.94
CA PRO A 480 -7.51 17.03 -13.24
C PRO A 480 -7.53 18.37 -13.98
N GLN A 481 -8.70 18.75 -14.50
CA GLN A 481 -8.89 20.05 -15.14
C GLN A 481 -8.74 21.14 -14.08
N ALA A 482 -7.90 22.14 -14.35
CA ALA A 482 -7.77 23.31 -13.50
C ALA A 482 -9.03 24.19 -13.63
N ALA A 483 -10.14 23.80 -13.01
CA ALA A 483 -11.32 24.64 -12.79
C ALA A 483 -12.21 24.08 -11.65
N GLY A 484 -12.28 24.83 -10.55
CA GLY A 484 -13.44 24.97 -9.65
C GLY A 484 -14.13 23.73 -9.06
N GLY A 485 -13.85 23.47 -7.78
CA GLY A 485 -14.88 23.12 -6.77
C GLY A 485 -15.50 21.72 -6.78
N HIS A 486 -15.38 21.05 -5.61
CA HIS A 486 -16.13 19.89 -5.12
C HIS A 486 -15.68 18.46 -5.53
N ALA A 487 -14.97 17.87 -4.56
CA ALA A 487 -14.96 16.48 -4.09
C ALA A 487 -15.70 15.40 -4.91
N GLY A 488 -14.90 14.47 -5.43
CA GLY A 488 -15.29 13.11 -5.77
C GLY A 488 -14.04 12.22 -5.69
N MET A 489 -13.99 11.36 -4.68
CA MET A 489 -12.90 10.41 -4.42
C MET A 489 -12.77 9.39 -5.54
N HIS A 490 -11.68 9.46 -6.29
CA HIS A 490 -10.96 8.30 -6.80
C HIS A 490 -9.49 8.72 -6.92
N GLN A 491 -8.56 7.94 -6.40
CA GLN A 491 -7.26 7.81 -7.07
C GLN A 491 -6.48 6.60 -6.60
N ALA A 492 -6.08 5.86 -7.63
CA ALA A 492 -5.19 4.73 -7.64
C ALA A 492 -3.82 5.10 -7.07
N GLY A 493 -3.19 4.12 -6.42
CA GLY A 493 -1.82 4.24 -5.97
C GLY A 493 -0.88 4.38 -7.15
N ASP A 494 0.01 5.37 -7.09
CA ASP A 494 1.24 5.35 -7.88
C ASP A 494 2.36 6.11 -7.15
N GLY A 495 3.59 5.64 -7.34
CA GLY A 495 4.76 5.92 -6.50
C GLY A 495 5.21 7.38 -6.48
N SER A 496 5.50 7.88 -5.27
CA SER A 496 6.08 9.22 -5.05
C SER A 496 7.58 9.25 -5.37
N THR A 497 7.98 10.17 -6.25
CA THR A 497 9.38 10.51 -6.57
C THR A 497 9.78 11.84 -5.92
N THR A 498 11.05 11.99 -5.54
CA THR A 498 11.62 13.27 -5.04
C THR A 498 11.76 14.33 -6.15
N THR A 499 12.10 15.57 -5.76
CA THR A 499 12.34 16.73 -6.64
C THR A 499 13.40 16.53 -7.73
N ASN A 500 14.22 15.47 -7.62
CA ASN A 500 15.22 15.06 -8.62
C ASN A 500 14.81 13.77 -9.38
N GLY A 501 13.53 13.40 -9.38
CA GLY A 501 13.00 12.31 -10.21
C GLY A 501 13.39 10.88 -9.76
N LEU A 502 13.83 10.68 -8.51
CA LEU A 502 14.14 9.35 -7.95
C LEU A 502 12.97 8.81 -7.10
N PRO A 503 12.59 7.53 -7.22
CA PRO A 503 11.51 6.92 -6.44
C PRO A 503 11.87 6.84 -4.95
N ILE A 504 10.98 7.32 -4.08
CA ILE A 504 11.11 7.15 -2.63
C ILE A 504 10.70 5.72 -2.28
N ARG A 505 11.68 4.81 -2.16
CA ARG A 505 11.44 3.53 -1.48
C ARG A 505 11.23 3.79 0.02
N ARG A 506 10.01 3.58 0.50
CA ARG A 506 9.76 3.30 1.93
C ARG A 506 10.49 2.00 2.26
N ARG A 507 11.39 2.03 3.25
CA ARG A 507 12.06 0.82 3.74
C ARG A 507 11.13 0.06 4.71
N PRO A 508 10.89 -1.24 4.50
CA PRO A 508 10.36 -2.14 5.53
C PRO A 508 11.50 -2.50 6.51
N GLY A 509 11.22 -2.36 7.81
CA GLY A 509 12.01 -2.96 8.89
C GLY A 509 13.39 -2.36 9.13
N GLN A 510 13.53 -1.64 10.24
CA GLN A 510 14.82 -1.52 10.92
C GLN A 510 14.64 -2.06 12.35
N PRO A 511 15.44 -3.04 12.78
CA PRO A 511 15.41 -3.59 14.12
C PRO A 511 15.94 -2.59 15.15
N HIS A 512 15.42 -2.75 16.36
CA HIS A 512 15.63 -1.95 17.55
C HIS A 512 17.12 -1.66 17.85
N ALA A 513 17.42 -0.39 18.10
CA ALA A 513 18.57 -0.02 18.91
C ALA A 513 18.31 -0.53 20.34
N GLU A 514 19.33 -1.16 20.92
CA GLU A 514 19.33 -1.80 22.23
C GLU A 514 18.70 -0.91 23.30
N GLU A 515 17.64 -1.45 23.91
CA GLU A 515 17.03 -0.94 25.12
C GLU A 515 18.05 -0.95 26.26
N ARG A 516 18.38 0.25 26.74
CA ARG A 516 18.81 0.40 28.13
C ARG A 516 17.65 -0.05 29.04
N PRO A 517 17.94 -0.67 30.20
CA PRO A 517 16.92 -1.30 31.02
C PRO A 517 15.81 -0.32 31.37
N ALA A 518 14.57 -0.82 31.20
CA ALA A 518 13.33 -0.11 31.41
C ALA A 518 13.26 0.55 32.79
N ALA A 519 13.31 1.87 32.80
CA ALA A 519 12.61 2.65 33.81
C ALA A 519 11.14 2.76 33.34
N GLU A 520 10.22 2.45 34.24
CA GLU A 520 8.77 2.41 34.07
C GLU A 520 8.26 3.49 33.08
N ALA A 521 7.80 3.07 31.89
CA ALA A 521 7.26 3.97 30.90
C ALA A 521 5.85 4.42 31.32
N GLU A 522 5.71 5.69 31.68
CA GLU A 522 4.43 6.35 31.88
C GLU A 522 3.54 6.23 30.62
N PRO A 523 2.20 6.12 30.77
CA PRO A 523 1.29 6.09 29.63
C PRO A 523 1.46 7.33 28.75
N LEU A 524 1.64 7.11 27.44
CA LEU A 524 1.79 8.20 26.46
C LEU A 524 0.53 9.08 26.44
N PRO A 525 0.66 10.42 26.52
CA PRO A 525 -0.48 11.32 26.60
C PRO A 525 -1.29 11.32 25.29
N GLY A 526 -2.62 11.33 25.39
CA GLY A 526 -3.52 11.45 24.25
C GLY A 526 -3.61 12.87 23.67
N VAL A 527 -4.25 13.01 22.51
CA VAL A 527 -4.42 14.32 21.84
C VAL A 527 -5.37 15.24 22.61
N GLU A 528 -6.29 14.66 23.38
CA GLU A 528 -7.25 15.32 24.25
C GLU A 528 -6.63 15.86 25.55
N THR A 529 -5.41 15.46 25.89
CA THR A 529 -4.64 16.03 27.00
C THR A 529 -3.49 16.91 26.51
N SER A 530 -3.33 17.03 25.18
CA SER A 530 -2.24 17.79 24.57
C SER A 530 -2.56 19.29 24.45
N PRO A 531 -1.59 20.18 24.71
CA PRO A 531 -1.77 21.62 24.53
C PRO A 531 -2.04 21.96 23.07
N ARG A 532 -2.75 23.06 22.83
CA ARG A 532 -3.01 23.65 21.50
C ARG A 532 -3.65 22.69 20.51
N CYS A 533 -4.36 21.67 21.00
CA CYS A 533 -5.06 20.68 20.20
C CYS A 533 -6.56 20.78 20.42
N PHE A 534 -7.31 21.09 19.35
CA PHE A 534 -8.74 21.38 19.42
C PHE A 534 -9.51 20.57 18.38
N ARG A 535 -10.63 19.98 18.78
CA ARG A 535 -11.51 19.24 17.89
C ARG A 535 -12.25 20.20 16.95
N ALA A 536 -12.41 19.86 15.69
CA ALA A 536 -13.24 20.59 14.73
C ALA A 536 -14.69 20.05 14.75
N PRO A 537 -15.70 20.79 14.24
CA PRO A 537 -17.08 20.32 14.21
C PRO A 537 -17.27 19.06 13.35
N ASP A 538 -16.32 18.80 12.44
CA ASP A 538 -16.25 17.59 11.62
C ASP A 538 -15.60 16.40 12.35
N GLY A 539 -15.29 16.55 13.64
CA GLY A 539 -14.71 15.53 14.50
C GLY A 539 -13.19 15.44 14.47
N ARG A 540 -12.49 16.16 13.57
CA ARG A 540 -11.04 16.06 13.40
C ARG A 540 -10.26 16.88 14.42
N TRP A 541 -9.08 16.43 14.82
CA TRP A 541 -8.20 17.21 15.70
C TRP A 541 -7.32 18.19 14.93
N TRP A 542 -7.29 19.43 15.39
CA TRP A 542 -6.49 20.52 14.85
C TRP A 542 -5.40 20.89 15.85
N HIS A 543 -4.16 21.03 15.39
CA HIS A 543 -3.07 21.59 16.17
C HIS A 543 -2.84 23.05 15.78
N ARG A 544 -2.81 23.94 16.76
CA ARG A 544 -2.53 25.38 16.56
C ARG A 544 -1.03 25.65 16.63
N VAL A 545 -0.52 26.29 15.58
CA VAL A 545 0.86 26.82 15.51
C VAL A 545 0.79 28.34 15.44
N ASP A 546 1.46 29.00 16.38
CA ASP A 546 1.63 30.45 16.36
C ASP A 546 2.87 30.79 15.50
N VAL A 547 2.69 31.56 14.43
CA VAL A 547 3.71 31.80 13.41
C VAL A 547 4.72 32.84 13.91
N THR A 548 6.00 32.49 13.91
CA THR A 548 7.11 33.38 14.26
C THR A 548 7.95 33.69 13.02
N GLY A 549 8.81 34.72 13.10
CA GLY A 549 9.78 35.03 12.03
C GLY A 549 10.71 33.85 11.73
N ASP A 550 11.10 33.09 12.76
CA ASP A 550 11.96 31.92 12.62
C ASP A 550 11.29 30.79 11.82
N HIS A 551 9.98 30.57 12.02
CA HIS A 551 9.22 29.59 11.24
C HIS A 551 9.18 29.96 9.74
N LEU A 552 9.09 31.25 9.41
CA LEU A 552 9.16 31.75 8.01
C LEU A 552 10.57 31.62 7.41
N ASN A 553 11.61 31.58 8.25
CA ASN A 553 12.98 31.32 7.86
C ASN A 553 13.29 29.82 7.72
N GLY A 554 12.40 28.94 8.19
CA GLY A 554 12.53 27.49 8.08
C GLY A 554 13.05 26.80 9.34
N ALA A 555 12.95 27.46 10.51
CA ALA A 555 13.18 26.81 11.78
C ALA A 555 12.17 25.66 12.00
N PRO A 556 12.59 24.59 12.70
CA PRO A 556 11.70 23.47 13.00
C PRO A 556 10.57 23.91 13.93
N VAL A 557 9.38 23.34 13.74
CA VAL A 557 8.18 23.65 14.52
C VAL A 557 7.83 22.46 15.40
N THR A 558 7.91 22.64 16.71
CA THR A 558 7.61 21.61 17.70
C THR A 558 6.12 21.34 17.79
N VAL A 559 5.76 20.07 17.96
CA VAL A 559 4.39 19.56 18.02
C VAL A 559 4.21 18.77 19.32
N PRO A 560 3.04 18.85 19.98
CA PRO A 560 2.77 18.06 21.18
C PRO A 560 2.88 16.54 20.95
N PRO A 561 3.48 15.78 21.88
CA PRO A 561 3.59 14.32 21.80
C PRO A 561 2.27 13.59 21.56
N GLY A 562 1.17 14.00 22.22
CA GLY A 562 -0.12 13.32 22.04
C GLY A 562 -0.76 13.59 20.68
N TYR A 563 -0.56 14.79 20.10
CA TYR A 563 -0.93 15.04 18.71
C TYR A 563 -0.09 14.22 17.74
N ALA A 564 1.22 14.16 17.92
CA ALA A 564 2.09 13.32 17.10
C ALA A 564 1.71 11.83 17.17
N THR A 565 1.37 11.33 18.36
CA THR A 565 0.90 9.96 18.59
C THR A 565 -0.46 9.71 17.91
N HIS A 566 -1.37 10.68 17.95
CA HIS A 566 -2.64 10.63 17.23
C HIS A 566 -2.45 10.53 15.70
N LEU A 567 -1.39 11.14 15.17
CA LEU A 567 -0.99 10.99 13.77
C LEU A 567 -0.27 9.66 13.45
N GLY A 568 -0.09 8.79 14.45
CA GLY A 568 0.64 7.53 14.30
C GLY A 568 2.16 7.66 14.33
N LEU A 569 2.71 8.83 14.68
CA LEU A 569 4.15 9.00 14.85
C LEU A 569 4.58 8.47 16.22
N ARG A 570 5.68 7.73 16.25
CA ARG A 570 6.33 7.23 17.48
C ARG A 570 7.73 7.83 17.63
N PRO A 571 8.29 7.89 18.85
CA PRO A 571 9.69 8.26 19.06
C PRO A 571 10.64 7.51 18.13
N GLY A 572 11.58 8.23 17.51
CA GLY A 572 12.56 7.67 16.56
C GLY A 572 12.03 7.42 15.15
N ARG A 573 10.73 7.62 14.87
CA ARG A 573 10.14 7.53 13.53
C ARG A 573 10.01 8.91 12.89
N LEU A 574 9.75 8.91 11.59
CA LEU A 574 9.38 10.09 10.81
C LEU A 574 8.08 9.81 10.05
N LEU A 575 7.28 10.85 9.89
CA LEU A 575 6.03 10.85 9.14
C LEU A 575 6.15 11.90 8.03
N CYS A 576 6.00 11.47 6.79
CA CYS A 576 5.97 12.37 5.64
C CYS A 576 4.53 12.75 5.36
N LEU A 577 4.26 14.05 5.27
CA LEU A 577 2.95 14.63 5.05
C LEU A 577 2.99 15.52 3.80
N THR A 578 1.93 15.49 3.01
CA THR A 578 1.76 16.32 1.83
C THR A 578 0.91 17.53 2.19
N ALA A 579 1.52 18.71 2.23
CA ALA A 579 0.83 19.97 2.44
C ALA A 579 0.00 20.38 1.20
N PRO A 580 -0.93 21.35 1.33
CA PRO A 580 -1.71 21.85 0.22
C PRO A 580 -0.77 22.39 -0.87
N GLY A 581 -0.98 21.99 -2.12
CA GLY A 581 -0.11 22.36 -3.24
C GLY A 581 1.14 21.50 -3.43
N ALA A 582 1.13 20.28 -2.88
CA ALA A 582 2.12 19.22 -3.07
C ALA A 582 3.50 19.47 -2.42
N ASP A 583 3.56 20.34 -1.41
CA ASP A 583 4.78 20.52 -0.61
C ASP A 583 4.96 19.32 0.33
N LEU A 584 6.12 18.65 0.29
CA LEU A 584 6.42 17.57 1.23
C LEU A 584 6.91 18.16 2.56
N LEU A 585 6.20 17.86 3.63
CA LEU A 585 6.56 18.19 5.01
C LEU A 585 6.99 16.92 5.73
N VAL A 586 8.05 17.01 6.54
CA VAL A 586 8.54 15.87 7.32
C VAL A 586 8.36 16.19 8.80
N LEU A 587 7.58 15.38 9.48
CA LEU A 587 7.42 15.38 10.93
C LEU A 587 8.35 14.30 11.52
N VAL A 588 9.28 14.67 12.39
CA VAL A 588 10.28 13.77 12.98
C VAL A 588 10.16 13.79 14.48
N TRP A 589 10.23 12.61 15.13
CA TRP A 589 10.31 12.52 16.58
C TRP A 589 11.73 12.14 16.99
N ARG A 590 12.48 13.12 17.52
CA ARG A 590 13.79 12.90 18.17
C ARG A 590 13.59 12.90 19.69
N ASP A 591 13.95 13.98 20.35
CA ASP A 591 13.65 14.23 21.77
C ASP A 591 12.19 14.69 21.94
N GLN A 592 11.69 15.50 20.99
CA GLN A 592 10.31 15.93 20.89
C GLN A 592 9.84 15.88 19.43
N PRO A 593 8.53 15.71 19.15
CA PRO A 593 8.02 15.72 17.79
C PRO A 593 8.11 17.11 17.18
N ALA A 594 8.65 17.24 15.97
CA ALA A 594 8.75 18.52 15.29
C ALA A 594 8.70 18.38 13.77
N PHE A 595 8.09 19.34 13.09
CA PHE A 595 8.22 19.52 11.64
C PHE A 595 9.59 20.09 11.33
N ASP A 596 10.32 19.50 10.38
CA ASP A 596 11.67 19.95 10.01
C ASP A 596 11.65 21.38 9.45
N SER A 597 10.64 21.71 8.62
CA SER A 597 10.35 23.08 8.20
C SER A 597 8.91 23.20 7.68
N LEU A 598 8.13 24.14 8.24
CA LEU A 598 6.81 24.53 7.72
C LEU A 598 6.87 25.70 6.73
N ARG A 599 8.06 26.19 6.39
CA ARG A 599 8.24 27.36 5.51
C ARG A 599 7.50 27.29 4.17
N PRO A 600 7.48 26.16 3.43
CA PRO A 600 6.72 26.07 2.17
C PRO A 600 5.23 26.33 2.39
N LEU A 601 4.65 25.70 3.41
CA LEU A 601 3.25 25.83 3.79
C LEU A 601 2.91 27.27 4.22
N LEU A 602 3.73 27.86 5.09
CA LEU A 602 3.49 29.22 5.60
C LEU A 602 3.58 30.28 4.50
N ARG A 603 4.53 30.15 3.57
CA ARG A 603 4.66 31.04 2.41
C ARG A 603 3.44 30.99 1.50
N ARG A 604 2.92 29.78 1.26
CA ARG A 604 1.74 29.57 0.44
C ARG A 604 0.48 30.16 1.04
N LEU A 605 0.34 30.06 2.36
CA LEU A 605 -0.76 30.69 3.11
C LEU A 605 -0.57 32.21 3.24
N SER A 606 0.54 32.76 2.72
CA SER A 606 0.95 34.15 2.91
C SER A 606 0.92 34.55 4.39
N ALA A 607 1.34 33.63 5.27
CA ALA A 607 1.33 33.83 6.71
C ALA A 607 2.40 34.86 7.11
N GLN A 608 2.04 35.70 8.07
CA GLN A 608 2.89 36.72 8.68
C GLN A 608 3.23 36.33 10.12
N PRO A 609 4.34 36.86 10.69
CA PRO A 609 4.60 36.72 12.11
C PRO A 609 3.41 37.21 12.95
N GLY A 610 2.98 36.40 13.92
CA GLY A 610 1.79 36.63 14.74
C GLY A 610 0.52 35.93 14.26
N ASP A 611 0.46 35.48 13.00
CA ASP A 611 -0.67 34.70 12.51
C ASP A 611 -0.75 33.33 13.19
N ARG A 612 -1.95 32.75 13.21
CA ARG A 612 -2.19 31.42 13.78
C ARG A 612 -2.55 30.47 12.65
N VAL A 613 -1.88 29.32 12.59
CA VAL A 613 -2.15 28.29 11.60
C VAL A 613 -2.67 27.06 12.31
N PHE A 614 -3.87 26.63 11.94
CA PHE A 614 -4.47 25.40 12.43
C PHE A 614 -4.24 24.29 11.43
N MET A 615 -3.63 23.21 11.89
CA MET A 615 -3.19 22.10 11.06
C MET A 615 -3.95 20.83 11.44
N THR A 616 -4.42 20.10 10.45
CA THR A 616 -5.01 18.76 10.63
C THR A 616 -4.46 17.83 9.56
N VAL A 617 -4.46 16.54 9.84
CA VAL A 617 -3.93 15.53 8.93
C VAL A 617 -5.02 14.53 8.64
N ASN A 618 -5.18 14.21 7.36
CA ASN A 618 -6.09 13.18 6.89
C ASN A 618 -5.30 12.18 6.03
N GLY A 619 -5.02 11.00 6.60
CA GLY A 619 -4.07 10.06 6.02
C GLY A 619 -2.67 10.64 5.98
N ASP A 620 -2.14 10.89 4.78
CA ASP A 620 -0.83 11.52 4.55
C ASP A 620 -0.95 12.99 4.10
N ARG A 621 -2.15 13.55 4.01
CA ARG A 621 -2.36 14.94 3.60
C ARG A 621 -2.52 15.83 4.82
N LEU A 622 -1.77 16.93 4.82
CA LEU A 622 -1.87 17.98 5.82
C LEU A 622 -2.75 19.10 5.26
N ASP A 623 -3.87 19.35 5.91
CA ASP A 623 -4.70 20.52 5.69
C ASP A 623 -4.30 21.60 6.70
N ALA A 624 -4.21 22.85 6.24
CA ALA A 624 -3.88 23.97 7.09
C ALA A 624 -4.78 25.16 6.79
N ARG A 625 -5.23 25.84 7.85
CA ARG A 625 -6.01 27.07 7.76
C ARG A 625 -5.32 28.17 8.53
N ARG A 626 -5.10 29.29 7.85
CA ARG A 626 -4.55 30.51 8.44
C ARG A 626 -5.66 31.34 9.04
N LEU A 627 -5.45 31.77 10.28
CA LEU A 627 -6.20 32.81 10.98
C LEU A 627 -5.26 34.00 11.17
N PRO A 628 -5.51 35.15 10.53
CA PRO A 628 -4.66 36.33 10.66
C PRO A 628 -4.56 36.82 12.10
N ALA A 629 -3.42 37.41 12.47
CA ALA A 629 -3.30 38.19 13.69
C ALA A 629 -4.26 39.38 13.63
N ALA A 630 -5.43 39.25 14.25
CA ALA A 630 -6.32 40.38 14.46
C ALA A 630 -5.79 41.25 15.61
N ASP A 631 -5.96 42.57 15.51
CA ASP A 631 -5.82 43.43 16.68
C ASP A 631 -7.01 43.15 17.60
N LEU A 632 -6.72 42.44 18.69
CA LEU A 632 -7.73 41.98 19.63
C LEU A 632 -7.76 42.82 20.92
N SER A 633 -7.08 43.97 20.95
CA SER A 633 -7.04 44.84 22.13
C SER A 633 -8.44 45.24 22.62
N ASP A 634 -9.35 45.46 21.67
CA ASP A 634 -10.70 45.96 21.92
C ASP A 634 -11.72 44.82 22.13
N HIS A 635 -11.27 43.56 22.02
CA HIS A 635 -12.12 42.39 22.18
C HIS A 635 -12.23 41.94 23.64
N THR A 636 -13.41 41.42 24.00
CA THR A 636 -13.61 40.83 25.33
C THR A 636 -12.61 39.69 25.57
N PRO A 637 -12.20 39.44 26.83
CA PRO A 637 -11.27 38.34 27.14
C PRO A 637 -11.78 36.97 26.64
N THR A 638 -13.10 36.76 26.64
CA THR A 638 -13.74 35.56 26.07
C THR A 638 -13.62 35.48 24.55
N SER A 639 -13.74 36.60 23.84
CA SER A 639 -13.54 36.66 22.39
C SER A 639 -12.07 36.40 22.02
N ARG A 640 -11.13 36.88 22.84
CA ARG A 640 -9.69 36.57 22.70
C ARG A 640 -9.40 35.09 22.89
N ALA A 641 -9.99 34.47 23.91
CA ALA A 641 -9.90 33.03 24.17
C ALA A 641 -10.50 32.19 23.02
N LEU A 642 -11.65 32.59 22.47
CA LEU A 642 -12.25 31.91 21.31
C LEU A 642 -11.37 32.02 20.06
N HIS A 643 -10.72 33.16 19.85
CA HIS A 643 -9.78 33.33 18.75
C HIS A 643 -8.56 32.40 18.87
N LEU A 644 -8.15 32.02 20.09
CA LEU A 644 -7.05 31.07 20.33
C LEU A 644 -7.40 29.63 19.93
N ILE A 645 -8.67 29.26 19.89
CA ILE A 645 -9.13 27.93 19.45
C ILE A 645 -9.63 27.90 17.99
N GLY A 646 -9.50 29.02 17.27
CA GLY A 646 -9.90 29.15 15.87
C GLY A 646 -11.38 29.46 15.66
N TYR A 647 -12.09 29.93 16.71
CA TYR A 647 -13.49 30.33 16.64
C TYR A 647 -13.60 31.86 16.60
N THR A 648 -14.15 32.41 15.52
CA THR A 648 -14.20 33.86 15.30
C THR A 648 -15.58 34.47 15.42
N ALA A 649 -16.63 33.67 15.62
CA ALA A 649 -17.98 34.19 15.79
C ALA A 649 -18.17 34.76 17.21
N PRO A 650 -18.96 35.84 17.36
CA PRO A 650 -19.28 36.38 18.66
C PRO A 650 -20.09 35.34 19.47
N ALA A 651 -19.78 35.21 20.75
CA ALA A 651 -20.48 34.34 21.67
C ALA A 651 -20.56 35.01 23.05
N THR A 652 -21.58 34.65 23.83
CA THR A 652 -21.65 35.04 25.24
C THR A 652 -20.54 34.34 26.03
N THR A 653 -20.23 34.83 27.23
CA THR A 653 -19.22 34.19 28.10
C THR A 653 -19.55 32.73 28.40
N GLU A 654 -20.81 32.42 28.65
CA GLU A 654 -21.27 31.06 28.93
C GLU A 654 -21.15 30.15 27.71
N ASP A 655 -21.57 30.62 26.53
CA ASP A 655 -21.45 29.87 25.28
C ASP A 655 -19.99 29.68 24.87
N ALA A 656 -19.14 30.69 25.10
CA ALA A 656 -17.72 30.60 24.82
C ALA A 656 -17.06 29.48 25.64
N MET A 657 -17.39 29.37 26.92
CA MET A 657 -16.89 28.31 27.79
C MET A 657 -17.37 26.93 27.34
N LYS A 658 -18.66 26.79 26.99
CA LYS A 658 -19.22 25.54 26.45
C LYS A 658 -18.53 25.13 25.15
N ILE A 659 -18.29 26.08 24.25
CA ILE A 659 -17.57 25.84 23.00
C ILE A 659 -16.15 25.36 23.29
N ILE A 660 -15.40 26.05 24.14
CA ILE A 660 -14.02 25.67 24.48
C ILE A 660 -14.00 24.26 25.12
N ALA A 661 -14.90 24.00 26.07
CA ALA A 661 -15.00 22.71 26.74
C ALA A 661 -15.32 21.55 25.78
N HIS A 662 -16.22 21.78 24.81
CA HIS A 662 -16.55 20.78 23.78
C HIS A 662 -15.36 20.53 22.82
N ARG A 663 -14.57 21.56 22.54
CA ARG A 663 -13.43 21.50 21.62
C ARG A 663 -12.22 20.77 22.19
N ILE A 664 -12.13 20.60 23.51
CA ILE A 664 -11.03 19.88 24.18
C ILE A 664 -11.42 18.49 24.71
N SER A 665 -12.69 18.11 24.58
CA SER A 665 -13.23 16.84 25.09
C SER A 665 -13.36 15.77 23.99
N PRO A 666 -13.18 14.47 24.32
CA PRO A 666 -13.40 13.38 23.38
C PRO A 666 -14.90 13.22 23.05
N GLU A 667 -15.20 12.48 21.98
CA GLU A 667 -16.58 12.27 21.51
C GLU A 667 -17.37 11.41 22.50
N GLY A 668 -18.48 11.95 23.03
CA GLY A 668 -19.37 11.25 23.96
C GLY A 668 -19.13 11.51 25.45
N ASP A 669 -18.11 12.28 25.82
CA ASP A 669 -17.84 12.64 27.22
C ASP A 669 -18.73 13.80 27.72
N GLU A 670 -19.09 13.76 29.01
CA GLU A 670 -19.79 14.85 29.68
C GLU A 670 -18.91 16.11 29.71
N VAL A 671 -19.42 17.20 29.12
CA VAL A 671 -18.77 18.50 29.14
C VAL A 671 -18.76 19.00 30.59
N PRO A 672 -17.60 19.39 31.17
CA PRO A 672 -17.56 19.89 32.53
C PRO A 672 -18.51 21.08 32.68
N ALA A 673 -19.49 20.96 33.58
CA ALA A 673 -20.53 21.96 33.79
C ALA A 673 -20.02 23.22 34.51
N GLU A 674 -18.90 23.11 35.24
CA GLU A 674 -18.37 24.18 36.08
C GLU A 674 -17.20 24.93 35.42
N PRO A 675 -17.22 26.28 35.37
CA PRO A 675 -16.16 27.09 34.78
C PRO A 675 -14.77 26.87 35.36
N GLN A 676 -14.69 26.61 36.67
CA GLN A 676 -13.43 26.39 37.38
C GLN A 676 -12.77 25.06 36.95
N ALA A 677 -13.57 24.00 36.77
CA ALA A 677 -13.09 22.71 36.29
C ALA A 677 -12.53 22.80 34.86
N LEU A 678 -13.12 23.66 34.02
CA LEU A 678 -12.59 23.94 32.67
C LEU A 678 -11.22 24.62 32.73
N LEU A 679 -11.03 25.63 33.59
CA LEU A 679 -9.73 26.28 33.75
C LEU A 679 -8.66 25.32 34.26
N GLU A 680 -8.98 24.49 35.25
CA GLU A 680 -8.05 23.47 35.77
C GLU A 680 -7.67 22.45 34.69
N ARG A 681 -8.61 22.07 33.83
CA ARG A 681 -8.36 21.17 32.70
C ARG A 681 -7.45 21.82 31.66
N LEU A 682 -7.68 23.09 31.31
CA LEU A 682 -6.83 23.83 30.38
C LEU A 682 -5.41 24.02 30.94
N ALA A 683 -5.28 24.34 32.23
CA ALA A 683 -3.98 24.45 32.89
C ALA A 683 -3.21 23.11 32.89
N LYS A 684 -3.89 21.99 33.18
CA LYS A 684 -3.29 20.65 33.11
C LYS A 684 -2.82 20.26 31.70
N ARG A 685 -3.51 20.76 30.67
CA ARG A 685 -3.13 20.58 29.26
C ARG A 685 -1.95 21.47 28.84
N GLY A 686 -1.63 22.53 29.59
CA GLY A 686 -0.64 23.54 29.21
C GLY A 686 -1.18 24.62 28.24
N ASP A 687 -2.50 24.81 28.22
CA ASP A 687 -3.19 25.87 27.46
C ASP A 687 -3.25 27.19 28.28
N ASP A 688 -2.10 27.62 28.83
CA ASP A 688 -1.98 28.74 29.79
C ASP A 688 -2.37 30.09 29.19
N ASP A 689 -2.22 30.25 27.88
CA ASP A 689 -2.63 31.43 27.13
C ASP A 689 -4.16 31.61 27.16
N ILE A 690 -4.91 30.52 26.97
CA ILE A 690 -6.37 30.53 27.09
C ILE A 690 -6.79 30.79 28.54
N VAL A 691 -6.10 30.17 29.50
CA VAL A 691 -6.34 30.42 30.94
C VAL A 691 -6.11 31.88 31.29
N SER A 692 -5.05 32.52 30.76
CA SER A 692 -4.76 33.93 31.02
C SER A 692 -5.84 34.88 30.49
N GLU A 693 -6.48 34.52 29.37
CA GLU A 693 -7.56 35.28 28.76
C GLU A 693 -8.88 35.08 29.51
N LEU A 694 -9.19 33.85 29.95
CA LEU A 694 -10.44 33.55 30.65
C LEU A 694 -10.42 33.91 32.15
N GLY A 695 -9.26 33.85 32.80
CA GLY A 695 -9.09 34.08 34.23
C GLY A 695 -9.69 35.41 34.71
N PRO A 696 -9.37 36.56 34.10
CA PRO A 696 -9.90 37.86 34.50
C PRO A 696 -11.43 37.97 34.38
N GLY A 697 -12.05 37.22 33.46
CA GLY A 697 -13.51 37.25 33.24
C GLY A 697 -14.32 36.50 34.31
N LEU A 698 -13.70 35.58 35.05
CA LEU A 698 -14.34 34.80 36.12
C LEU A 698 -14.29 35.51 37.48
N TYR A 699 -13.25 36.32 37.73
CA TYR A 699 -13.16 37.15 38.94
C TYR A 699 -13.95 38.46 38.88
N ALA A 700 -14.49 38.83 37.71
CA ALA A 700 -15.32 40.02 37.53
C ALA A 700 -16.83 39.78 37.72
N VAL A 701 -17.25 38.52 37.92
CA VAL A 701 -18.66 38.11 38.05
C VAL A 701 -19.00 37.57 39.44
N ASN A 702 -18.03 37.53 40.37
CA ASN A 702 -18.26 37.23 41.79
C ASN A 702 -18.39 38.50 42.63
#